data_AF-A0A350Y7X3-F1
#
_entry.id   AF-A0A350Y7X3-F1
#
_cell.length_a   1.000
_cell.length_b   1.000
_cell.length_c   1.000
_cell.angle_alpha   90.00
_cell.angle_beta   90.00
_cell.angle_gamma   90.00
#
_symmetry.space_group_name_H-M   'P 1'
#
loop_
_entity.id
_entity.type
_entity.pdbx_description
1 polymer ?
#
loop_
_entity_poly.entity_id
_entity_poly.type
_entity_poly.pdbx_seq_one_letter_code
_entity_poly.pdbx_strand_id
1 'polypeptide(L)'
;MGKVVILDLEQGNFEQGFQVNLEIGEDGKPFHIRESGSRLPKALKVALNYDKWREKYRRLEAHYRLELIDEEPEQITSEEKTIRIGECRESLESLKKILNQWLATEGFRPIEKELLTALNPSDEIRVIIRAKDSKLRQLPWDAWEFFYRFPNAAVAISTPDWKKIESINRKDRVKILAILGHSGGINIEEDRNVIEHLPQADVTFLKEPQRKELEHLWQQHWDILFFAGHSHSKEGEQGFIYLNKTEKLSISELKEALEEAIKNGLQLAIFNSCDGLGIGYELRKLNIPQVIAMREPVPDEFAQKFLRYFLESLSRGKSLYAAVRQARGMLHELSDIEKKFPGASLLPVIFQNPGVLPVKWQDFLQEQTILPSIEPLLPLPQSRPKFPLGKIVIGGVGSAIFLSLIGYWWFTKPLCSFSDIRAKWQIDIPQGQRFKYGGSTSVPPFSDPFHDAIQQKLPTFDLDKPNYPGSVEGIEKVLQGTLDFSLSSTPPSDLQLQKAQQQGYTLSKQSVAIDAIAVGVNPQLNIRGLTLTQLKGIYTGRIRNWQELGGSNLPIIPYSRKPEVGGTVQYFINDVLNNEFFNPKVVQFVDSTTRGLNNVGANLGGIYYASASELVPQCEIKPLPLKGQQGDFISPYQGNYVPSESCPKQRNQINLKAFESGDYPITRNIFVIIKDFEGEKNPDEKAGKTYAELLLTGKGQAIVKNAGFVPVRYACPSP
;
A
#
# COMPACT_ATOMS: atom_id res chain seq x y z
N MET A 1 14.79 -9.82 -14.65
CA MET A 1 14.45 -9.25 -15.97
C MET A 1 12.96 -9.46 -16.17
N GLY A 2 12.23 -8.45 -16.66
CA GLY A 2 10.80 -8.57 -16.86
C GLY A 2 10.45 -9.52 -18.00
N LYS A 3 9.33 -10.22 -17.85
CA LYS A 3 8.71 -11.03 -18.91
C LYS A 3 7.76 -10.15 -19.72
N VAL A 4 7.70 -10.40 -21.01
CA VAL A 4 6.79 -9.69 -21.92
C VAL A 4 5.90 -10.71 -22.60
N VAL A 5 4.60 -10.48 -22.52
CA VAL A 5 3.57 -11.25 -23.20
C VAL A 5 2.88 -10.30 -24.17
N ILE A 6 2.81 -10.67 -25.45
CA ILE A 6 2.04 -9.92 -26.44
C ILE A 6 0.91 -10.82 -26.91
N LEU A 7 -0.32 -10.34 -26.73
CA LEU A 7 -1.51 -10.92 -27.35
C LEU A 7 -1.87 -10.05 -28.55
N ASP A 8 -1.68 -10.59 -29.75
CA ASP A 8 -1.99 -9.92 -31.01
C ASP A 8 -3.38 -10.32 -31.50
N LEU A 9 -4.32 -9.37 -31.46
CA LEU A 9 -5.73 -9.52 -31.88
C LEU A 9 -6.06 -8.60 -33.07
N GLU A 10 -5.15 -8.45 -34.01
CA GLU A 10 -5.34 -7.52 -35.14
C GLU A 10 -6.37 -7.97 -36.19
N GLN A 11 -6.66 -9.26 -36.25
CA GLN A 11 -7.55 -9.83 -37.26
C GLN A 11 -8.88 -10.26 -36.64
N GLY A 12 -9.97 -9.74 -37.19
CA GLY A 12 -11.33 -10.06 -36.78
C GLY A 12 -12.07 -8.88 -36.16
N ASN A 13 -13.25 -9.17 -35.61
CA ASN A 13 -14.13 -8.22 -34.95
C ASN A 13 -15.08 -8.94 -34.00
N PHE A 14 -15.88 -8.18 -33.24
CA PHE A 14 -16.82 -8.76 -32.26
C PHE A 14 -17.91 -9.65 -32.87
N GLU A 15 -18.22 -9.53 -34.17
CA GLU A 15 -19.21 -10.34 -34.87
C GLU A 15 -18.64 -11.67 -35.39
N GLN A 16 -17.37 -11.67 -35.82
CA GLN A 16 -16.71 -12.80 -36.48
C GLN A 16 -15.74 -13.57 -35.57
N GLY A 17 -15.44 -13.00 -34.39
CA GLY A 17 -14.36 -13.44 -33.51
C GLY A 17 -13.01 -12.86 -33.91
N PHE A 18 -11.97 -13.17 -33.14
CA PHE A 18 -10.63 -12.64 -33.32
C PHE A 18 -9.62 -13.79 -33.44
N GLN A 19 -8.70 -13.68 -34.39
CA GLN A 19 -7.50 -14.50 -34.36
C GLN A 19 -6.54 -13.92 -33.33
N VAL A 20 -5.91 -14.79 -32.54
CA VAL A 20 -4.96 -14.41 -31.51
C VAL A 20 -3.63 -15.09 -31.74
N ASN A 21 -2.57 -14.31 -31.80
CA ASN A 21 -1.19 -14.81 -31.75
C ASN A 21 -0.56 -14.43 -30.41
N LEU A 22 0.23 -15.34 -29.85
CA LEU A 22 0.93 -15.17 -28.59
C LEU A 22 2.43 -15.11 -28.84
N GLU A 23 3.03 -14.01 -28.38
CA GLU A 23 4.48 -13.87 -28.31
C GLU A 23 4.90 -13.78 -26.84
N ILE A 24 5.94 -14.52 -26.44
CA ILE A 24 6.52 -14.44 -25.10
C ILE A 24 8.01 -14.15 -25.23
N GLY A 25 8.49 -13.15 -24.50
CA GLY A 25 9.88 -12.72 -24.48
C GLY A 25 10.35 -12.25 -23.11
N GLU A 26 11.61 -11.83 -23.07
CA GLU A 26 12.26 -11.21 -21.92
C GLU A 26 12.83 -9.86 -22.36
N ASP A 27 12.89 -8.91 -21.42
CA ASP A 27 13.48 -7.60 -21.69
C ASP A 27 14.88 -7.73 -22.33
N GLY A 28 15.07 -7.08 -23.48
CA GLY A 28 16.34 -7.05 -24.20
C GLY A 28 16.66 -8.31 -25.03
N LYS A 29 15.75 -9.30 -25.09
CA LYS A 29 15.90 -10.50 -25.93
C LYS A 29 14.88 -10.53 -27.08
N PRO A 30 15.18 -11.23 -28.20
CA PRO A 30 14.22 -11.41 -29.29
C PRO A 30 12.93 -12.10 -28.82
N PHE A 31 11.80 -11.70 -29.39
CA PHE A 31 10.52 -12.36 -29.15
C PHE A 31 10.47 -13.71 -29.85
N HIS A 32 9.84 -14.68 -29.21
CA HIS A 32 9.50 -15.96 -29.83
C HIS A 32 7.97 -16.06 -29.92
N ILE A 33 7.47 -16.31 -31.13
CA ILE A 33 6.07 -16.71 -31.32
C ILE A 33 5.92 -18.07 -30.65
N ARG A 34 5.01 -18.15 -29.68
CA ARG A 34 4.77 -19.36 -28.91
C ARG A 34 3.50 -20.08 -29.35
N GLU A 35 2.51 -19.34 -29.81
CA GLU A 35 1.26 -19.88 -30.35
C GLU A 35 0.73 -18.94 -31.44
N SER A 36 0.24 -19.50 -32.55
CA SER A 36 -0.24 -18.74 -33.70
C SER A 36 -1.50 -19.37 -34.26
N GLY A 37 -2.50 -18.55 -34.58
CA GLY A 37 -3.75 -19.02 -35.19
C GLY A 37 -4.81 -19.55 -34.22
N SER A 38 -4.59 -19.42 -32.90
CA SER A 38 -5.66 -19.57 -31.90
C SER A 38 -6.78 -18.58 -32.18
N ARG A 39 -8.03 -18.92 -31.86
CA ARG A 39 -9.20 -18.13 -32.27
C ARG A 39 -10.18 -17.92 -31.14
N LEU A 40 -10.35 -16.67 -30.75
CA LEU A 40 -11.46 -16.25 -29.90
C LEU A 40 -12.76 -16.20 -30.72
N PRO A 41 -13.88 -16.76 -30.22
CA PRO A 41 -15.15 -16.72 -30.94
C PRO A 41 -15.76 -15.31 -30.91
N LYS A 42 -16.87 -15.13 -31.64
CA LYS A 42 -17.64 -13.88 -31.63
C LYS A 42 -18.01 -13.45 -30.20
N ALA A 43 -17.87 -12.16 -29.93
CA ALA A 43 -17.91 -11.60 -28.59
C ALA A 43 -18.85 -10.41 -28.44
N LEU A 44 -19.90 -10.32 -29.27
CA LEU A 44 -20.90 -9.25 -29.21
C LEU A 44 -21.40 -8.94 -27.79
N LYS A 45 -21.60 -9.97 -26.97
CA LYS A 45 -22.01 -9.78 -25.56
C LYS A 45 -20.98 -9.03 -24.73
N VAL A 46 -19.68 -9.20 -24.98
CA VAL A 46 -18.61 -8.48 -24.29
C VAL A 46 -18.69 -6.99 -24.65
N ALA A 47 -18.76 -6.67 -25.94
CA ALA A 47 -18.91 -5.29 -26.41
C ALA A 47 -20.18 -4.62 -25.84
N LEU A 48 -21.33 -5.31 -25.90
CA LEU A 48 -22.59 -4.79 -25.38
C LEU A 48 -22.58 -4.56 -23.86
N ASN A 49 -21.96 -5.47 -23.08
CA ASN A 49 -21.85 -5.26 -21.63
C ASN A 49 -20.86 -4.15 -21.28
N TYR A 50 -19.82 -3.96 -22.10
CA TYR A 50 -18.92 -2.83 -21.94
C TYR A 50 -19.67 -1.51 -22.17
N ASP A 51 -20.44 -1.40 -23.26
CA ASP A 51 -21.24 -0.20 -23.55
C ASP A 51 -22.25 0.09 -22.43
N LYS A 52 -22.91 -0.93 -21.90
CA LYS A 52 -23.86 -0.81 -20.77
C LYS A 52 -23.19 -0.28 -19.50
N TRP A 53 -22.04 -0.84 -19.13
CA TRP A 53 -21.30 -0.37 -17.97
C TRP A 53 -20.80 1.06 -18.18
N ARG A 54 -20.23 1.35 -19.36
CA ARG A 54 -19.72 2.67 -19.75
C ARG A 54 -20.80 3.73 -19.65
N GLU A 55 -22.01 3.47 -20.16
CA GLU A 55 -23.15 4.39 -20.09
C GLU A 55 -23.52 4.71 -18.64
N LYS A 56 -23.67 3.69 -17.80
CA LYS A 56 -23.99 3.85 -16.38
C LYS A 56 -22.90 4.60 -15.62
N TYR A 57 -21.64 4.27 -15.88
CA TYR A 57 -20.48 4.93 -15.30
C TYR A 57 -20.44 6.42 -15.68
N ARG A 58 -20.55 6.73 -16.98
CA ARG A 58 -20.54 8.11 -17.48
C ARG A 58 -21.70 8.93 -16.93
N ARG A 59 -22.86 8.31 -16.70
CA ARG A 59 -24.00 8.98 -16.06
C ARG A 59 -23.69 9.39 -14.61
N LEU A 60 -23.01 8.54 -13.84
CA LEU A 60 -22.56 8.87 -12.49
C LEU A 60 -21.53 10.02 -12.51
N GLU A 61 -20.57 9.92 -13.43
CA GLU A 61 -19.48 10.89 -13.59
C GLU A 61 -20.00 12.27 -14.03
N ALA A 62 -20.88 12.32 -15.02
CA ALA A 62 -21.49 13.56 -15.50
C ALA A 62 -22.33 14.24 -14.41
N HIS A 63 -23.10 13.46 -13.65
CA HIS A 63 -23.88 14.01 -12.54
C HIS A 63 -22.98 14.62 -11.45
N TYR A 64 -21.87 13.94 -11.11
CA TYR A 64 -20.88 14.47 -10.16
C TYR A 64 -20.24 15.78 -10.66
N ARG A 65 -19.98 15.91 -11.96
CA ARG A 65 -19.48 17.18 -12.52
C ARG A 65 -20.49 18.31 -12.43
N LEU A 66 -21.77 18.05 -12.71
CA LEU A 66 -22.82 19.06 -12.61
C LEU A 66 -23.01 19.51 -11.15
N GLU A 67 -22.95 18.59 -10.18
CA GLU A 67 -22.95 18.91 -8.74
C GLU A 67 -21.83 19.89 -8.33
N LEU A 68 -20.70 19.91 -9.05
CA LEU A 68 -19.54 20.77 -8.74
C LEU A 68 -19.62 22.18 -9.35
N ILE A 69 -20.50 22.42 -10.33
CA ILE A 69 -20.55 23.68 -11.10
C ILE A 69 -21.76 24.56 -10.68
N ASP A 70 -22.53 24.16 -9.66
CA ASP A 70 -23.75 24.86 -9.20
C ASP A 70 -24.80 25.09 -10.32
N GLU A 71 -24.72 24.35 -11.44
CA GLU A 71 -25.78 24.30 -12.44
C GLU A 71 -26.84 23.32 -11.96
N GLU A 72 -28.05 23.81 -11.61
CA GLU A 72 -29.20 23.05 -11.07
C GLU A 72 -29.22 21.60 -11.59
N PRO A 73 -28.58 20.64 -10.89
CA PRO A 73 -28.63 19.27 -11.33
C PRO A 73 -30.06 18.78 -11.11
N GLU A 74 -30.55 17.84 -11.91
CA GLU A 74 -31.75 17.08 -11.55
C GLU A 74 -31.65 16.74 -10.06
N GLN A 75 -32.63 17.16 -9.25
CA GLN A 75 -32.66 16.90 -7.81
C GLN A 75 -32.86 15.40 -7.60
N ILE A 76 -31.75 14.65 -7.69
CA ILE A 76 -31.73 13.20 -7.52
C ILE A 76 -31.64 12.93 -6.02
N THR A 77 -32.56 12.14 -5.51
CA THR A 77 -32.59 11.75 -4.11
C THR A 77 -31.37 10.86 -3.76
N SER A 78 -30.96 10.86 -2.49
CA SER A 78 -29.88 9.97 -2.00
C SER A 78 -30.16 8.49 -2.29
N GLU A 79 -31.42 8.10 -2.33
CA GLU A 79 -31.87 6.75 -2.66
C GLU A 79 -31.62 6.42 -4.14
N GLU A 80 -32.01 7.31 -5.06
CA GLU A 80 -31.74 7.15 -6.50
C GLU A 80 -30.25 7.13 -6.82
N LYS A 81 -29.42 7.94 -6.11
CA LYS A 81 -27.96 7.91 -6.26
C LYS A 81 -27.40 6.53 -5.87
N THR A 82 -27.90 5.95 -4.78
CA THR A 82 -27.51 4.61 -4.31
C THR A 82 -27.92 3.53 -5.32
N ILE A 83 -29.13 3.63 -5.91
CA ILE A 83 -29.62 2.72 -6.94
C ILE A 83 -28.71 2.78 -8.18
N ARG A 84 -28.42 3.98 -8.71
CA ARG A 84 -27.56 4.14 -9.90
C ARG A 84 -26.15 3.58 -9.68
N ILE A 85 -25.59 3.76 -8.49
CA ILE A 85 -24.30 3.16 -8.11
C ILE A 85 -24.39 1.62 -8.11
N GLY A 86 -25.45 1.06 -7.51
CA GLY A 86 -25.73 -0.38 -7.51
C GLY A 86 -25.82 -0.96 -8.92
N GLU A 87 -26.62 -0.34 -9.79
CA GLU A 87 -26.79 -0.73 -11.18
C GLU A 87 -25.49 -0.67 -12.00
N CYS A 88 -24.64 0.33 -11.73
CA CYS A 88 -23.32 0.46 -12.33
C CYS A 88 -22.41 -0.68 -11.89
N ARG A 89 -22.38 -1.00 -10.59
CA ARG A 89 -21.60 -2.11 -10.04
C ARG A 89 -22.04 -3.45 -10.62
N GLU A 90 -23.34 -3.73 -10.69
CA GLU A 90 -23.86 -4.96 -11.28
C GLU A 90 -23.46 -5.10 -12.76
N SER A 91 -23.53 -4.00 -13.52
CA SER A 91 -23.11 -4.01 -14.93
C SER A 91 -21.60 -4.27 -15.09
N LEU A 92 -20.77 -3.76 -14.19
CA LEU A 92 -19.34 -4.03 -14.16
C LEU A 92 -19.08 -5.52 -13.88
N GLU A 93 -19.72 -6.11 -12.87
CA GLU A 93 -19.54 -7.53 -12.54
C GLU A 93 -20.03 -8.44 -13.68
N SER A 94 -21.13 -8.07 -14.33
CA SER A 94 -21.59 -8.75 -15.54
C SER A 94 -20.57 -8.69 -16.68
N LEU A 95 -19.96 -7.52 -16.90
CA LEU A 95 -18.88 -7.33 -17.88
C LEU A 95 -17.66 -8.20 -17.55
N LYS A 96 -17.19 -8.21 -16.30
CA LYS A 96 -16.05 -9.04 -15.87
C LYS A 96 -16.34 -10.52 -16.09
N LYS A 97 -17.55 -10.97 -15.74
CA LYS A 97 -17.98 -12.35 -15.93
C LYS A 97 -17.98 -12.75 -17.40
N ILE A 98 -18.60 -11.95 -18.28
CA ILE A 98 -18.69 -12.28 -19.71
C ILE A 98 -17.33 -12.20 -20.40
N LEU A 99 -16.45 -11.29 -19.98
CA LEU A 99 -15.07 -11.20 -20.46
C LEU A 99 -14.29 -12.49 -20.14
N ASN A 100 -14.34 -12.95 -18.89
CA ASN A 100 -13.65 -14.18 -18.48
C ASN A 100 -14.25 -15.43 -19.12
N GLN A 101 -15.58 -15.50 -19.28
CA GLN A 101 -16.23 -16.58 -20.04
C GLN A 101 -15.76 -16.62 -21.49
N TRP A 102 -15.56 -15.47 -22.12
CA TRP A 102 -15.06 -15.39 -23.49
C TRP A 102 -13.59 -15.82 -23.60
N LEU A 103 -12.75 -15.42 -22.64
CA LEU A 103 -11.34 -15.82 -22.59
C LEU A 103 -11.14 -17.29 -22.15
N ALA A 104 -12.12 -17.92 -21.51
CA ALA A 104 -12.11 -19.34 -21.14
C ALA A 104 -12.61 -20.29 -22.26
N THR A 105 -12.88 -19.76 -23.46
CA THR A 105 -13.37 -20.58 -24.59
C THR A 105 -12.31 -21.51 -25.14
N GLU A 106 -12.74 -22.62 -25.78
CA GLU A 106 -11.83 -23.66 -26.25
C GLU A 106 -10.76 -23.15 -27.22
N GLY A 107 -11.11 -22.17 -28.05
CA GLY A 107 -10.18 -21.58 -29.02
C GLY A 107 -9.09 -20.68 -28.43
N PHE A 108 -9.16 -20.35 -27.13
CA PHE A 108 -8.12 -19.60 -26.40
C PHE A 108 -7.32 -20.48 -25.42
N ARG A 109 -7.79 -21.70 -25.12
CA ARG A 109 -7.09 -22.65 -24.23
C ARG A 109 -5.62 -22.90 -24.59
N PRO A 110 -5.20 -22.99 -25.88
CA PRO A 110 -3.78 -23.18 -26.21
C PRO A 110 -2.91 -22.02 -25.70
N ILE A 111 -3.39 -20.78 -25.84
CA ILE A 111 -2.72 -19.58 -25.33
C ILE A 111 -2.63 -19.63 -23.80
N GLU A 112 -3.72 -19.92 -23.11
CA GLU A 112 -3.72 -20.02 -21.64
C GLU A 112 -2.72 -21.08 -21.16
N LYS A 113 -2.70 -22.26 -21.79
CA LYS A 113 -1.76 -23.34 -21.45
C LYS A 113 -0.30 -22.90 -21.60
N GLU A 114 0.03 -22.22 -22.69
CA GLU A 114 1.39 -21.75 -22.94
C GLU A 114 1.81 -20.67 -21.95
N LEU A 115 0.91 -19.73 -21.63
CA LEU A 115 1.13 -18.73 -20.59
C LEU A 115 1.42 -19.37 -19.23
N LEU A 116 0.65 -20.38 -18.82
CA LEU A 116 0.85 -21.10 -17.57
C LEU A 116 2.14 -21.94 -17.55
N THR A 117 2.62 -22.36 -18.72
CA THR A 117 3.84 -23.15 -18.84
C THR A 117 5.10 -22.27 -18.85
N ALA A 118 5.02 -21.10 -19.48
CA ALA A 118 6.17 -20.23 -19.72
C ALA A 118 6.44 -19.19 -18.62
N LEU A 119 5.49 -18.95 -17.72
CA LEU A 119 5.51 -17.87 -16.73
C LEU A 119 5.40 -18.39 -15.29
N ASN A 120 6.04 -17.68 -14.36
CA ASN A 120 5.91 -17.95 -12.92
C ASN A 120 5.09 -16.85 -12.22
N PRO A 121 4.33 -17.16 -11.15
CA PRO A 121 3.56 -16.16 -10.39
C PRO A 121 4.41 -15.03 -9.80
N SER A 122 5.70 -15.27 -9.52
CA SER A 122 6.63 -14.26 -9.01
C SER A 122 7.20 -13.34 -10.10
N ASP A 123 7.06 -13.68 -11.38
CA ASP A 123 7.62 -12.90 -12.48
C ASP A 123 6.94 -11.52 -12.58
N GLU A 124 7.74 -10.50 -12.87
CA GLU A 124 7.20 -9.21 -13.31
C GLU A 124 6.81 -9.33 -14.78
N ILE A 125 5.51 -9.31 -15.09
CA ILE A 125 4.98 -9.63 -16.42
C ILE A 125 4.29 -8.41 -17.03
N ARG A 126 4.69 -8.05 -18.23
CA ARG A 126 4.04 -7.01 -19.04
C ARG A 126 3.15 -7.69 -20.06
N VAL A 127 1.84 -7.58 -19.88
CA VAL A 127 0.86 -8.11 -20.85
C VAL A 127 0.45 -6.98 -21.78
N ILE A 128 0.81 -7.09 -23.05
CA ILE A 128 0.56 -6.08 -24.07
C ILE A 128 -0.53 -6.61 -25.00
N ILE A 129 -1.68 -5.92 -25.02
CA ILE A 129 -2.77 -6.20 -25.94
C ILE A 129 -2.57 -5.38 -27.21
N ARG A 130 -2.20 -6.02 -28.31
CA ARG A 130 -2.05 -5.40 -29.63
C ARG A 130 -3.35 -5.58 -30.39
N ALA A 131 -4.07 -4.48 -30.65
CA ALA A 131 -5.37 -4.52 -31.33
C ALA A 131 -5.61 -3.29 -32.22
N LYS A 132 -6.28 -3.50 -33.37
CA LYS A 132 -6.77 -2.45 -34.29
C LYS A 132 -8.13 -1.91 -33.88
N ASP A 133 -9.00 -2.78 -33.40
CA ASP A 133 -10.34 -2.44 -32.93
C ASP A 133 -10.27 -1.51 -31.70
N SER A 134 -11.10 -0.45 -31.69
CA SER A 134 -11.12 0.52 -30.60
C SER A 134 -11.75 -0.05 -29.34
N LYS A 135 -12.86 -0.77 -29.43
CA LYS A 135 -13.55 -1.38 -28.29
C LYS A 135 -12.68 -2.45 -27.61
N LEU A 136 -11.93 -3.26 -28.35
CA LEU A 136 -10.96 -4.20 -27.74
C LEU A 136 -9.95 -3.48 -26.85
N ARG A 137 -9.45 -2.32 -27.25
CA ARG A 137 -8.48 -1.54 -26.45
C ARG A 137 -9.11 -0.94 -25.19
N GLN A 138 -10.42 -0.74 -25.22
CA GLN A 138 -11.21 -0.17 -24.13
C GLN A 138 -11.58 -1.19 -23.05
N LEU A 139 -11.56 -2.49 -23.38
CA LEU A 139 -11.93 -3.52 -22.43
C LEU A 139 -11.06 -3.48 -21.17
N PRO A 140 -11.64 -3.77 -19.99
CA PRO A 140 -10.90 -3.82 -18.73
C PRO A 140 -10.10 -5.13 -18.64
N TRP A 141 -9.07 -5.27 -19.47
CA TRP A 141 -8.25 -6.50 -19.55
C TRP A 141 -7.66 -6.94 -18.22
N ASP A 142 -7.42 -6.03 -17.29
CA ASP A 142 -6.94 -6.37 -15.94
C ASP A 142 -7.95 -7.13 -15.08
N ALA A 143 -9.23 -7.17 -15.50
CA ALA A 143 -10.24 -8.04 -14.88
C ALA A 143 -10.18 -9.49 -15.39
N TRP A 144 -9.26 -9.78 -16.33
CA TRP A 144 -8.98 -11.15 -16.73
C TRP A 144 -8.37 -11.93 -15.57
N GLU A 145 -8.88 -13.13 -15.31
CA GLU A 145 -8.46 -14.00 -14.21
C GLU A 145 -6.96 -14.32 -14.18
N PHE A 146 -6.27 -14.20 -15.32
CA PHE A 146 -4.82 -14.26 -15.42
C PHE A 146 -4.12 -13.38 -14.37
N PHE A 147 -4.58 -12.15 -14.17
CA PHE A 147 -3.93 -11.21 -13.26
C PHE A 147 -4.08 -11.59 -11.78
N TYR A 148 -5.05 -12.44 -11.42
CA TYR A 148 -5.11 -13.03 -10.07
C TYR A 148 -4.05 -14.12 -9.87
N ARG A 149 -3.76 -14.91 -10.92
CA ARG A 149 -2.74 -15.97 -10.87
C ARG A 149 -1.32 -15.40 -10.95
N PHE A 150 -1.16 -14.27 -11.62
CA PHE A 150 0.10 -13.56 -11.79
C PHE A 150 0.00 -12.16 -11.18
N PRO A 151 0.09 -12.04 -9.84
CA PRO A 151 -0.13 -10.76 -9.12
C PRO A 151 0.90 -9.69 -9.47
N ASN A 152 2.03 -10.10 -10.05
CA ASN A 152 3.06 -9.21 -10.54
C ASN A 152 2.89 -8.77 -12.01
N ALA A 153 1.82 -9.20 -12.68
CA ALA A 153 1.49 -8.79 -14.03
C ALA A 153 0.75 -7.45 -14.08
N ALA A 154 0.89 -6.72 -15.19
CA ALA A 154 0.08 -5.54 -15.48
C ALA A 154 -0.16 -5.39 -16.99
N VAL A 155 -1.31 -4.83 -17.36
CA VAL A 155 -1.70 -4.69 -18.77
C VAL A 155 -1.26 -3.36 -19.37
N ALA A 156 -0.93 -3.39 -20.66
CA ALA A 156 -0.81 -2.23 -21.52
C ALA A 156 -1.49 -2.49 -22.86
N ILE A 157 -1.77 -1.42 -23.57
CA ILE A 157 -2.33 -1.43 -24.93
C ILE A 157 -1.25 -1.02 -25.92
N SER A 158 -1.20 -1.70 -27.05
CA SER A 158 -0.25 -1.41 -28.13
C SER A 158 -0.94 -1.38 -29.49
N THR A 159 -0.17 -0.89 -30.43
CA THR A 159 -0.54 -0.49 -31.76
C THR A 159 0.24 -1.37 -32.73
N PRO A 160 -0.40 -1.89 -33.80
CA PRO A 160 0.30 -2.57 -34.89
C PRO A 160 1.49 -1.78 -35.42
N ASP A 161 1.22 -0.51 -35.72
CA ASP A 161 2.19 0.39 -36.33
C ASP A 161 2.99 1.03 -35.21
N TRP A 162 4.22 0.57 -35.03
CA TRP A 162 5.17 1.14 -34.09
C TRP A 162 6.55 1.25 -34.75
N LYS A 163 7.34 2.24 -34.33
CA LYS A 163 8.72 2.41 -34.77
C LYS A 163 9.67 2.21 -33.62
N LYS A 164 10.82 1.59 -33.89
CA LYS A 164 11.94 1.56 -32.95
C LYS A 164 12.47 2.99 -32.81
N ILE A 165 12.58 3.46 -31.56
CA ILE A 165 13.13 4.77 -31.23
C ILE A 165 14.50 4.53 -30.59
N GLU A 166 15.48 5.34 -30.98
CA GLU A 166 16.83 5.26 -30.42
C GLU A 166 16.84 5.74 -28.95
N SER A 167 17.60 5.03 -28.10
CA SER A 167 17.74 5.38 -26.69
C SER A 167 18.65 6.60 -26.51
N ILE A 168 18.23 7.59 -25.72
CA ILE A 168 18.99 8.83 -25.50
C ILE A 168 19.80 8.76 -24.19
N ASN A 169 20.92 9.48 -24.16
CA ASN A 169 21.91 9.56 -23.09
C ASN A 169 21.33 9.93 -21.70
N ARG A 170 21.89 9.27 -20.68
CA ARG A 170 21.58 9.37 -19.24
C ARG A 170 22.05 10.71 -18.64
N LYS A 171 21.29 11.29 -17.69
CA LYS A 171 21.49 12.67 -17.19
C LYS A 171 21.40 12.79 -15.67
N ASP A 172 21.76 13.95 -15.13
CA ASP A 172 21.78 14.18 -13.67
C ASP A 172 20.38 14.37 -13.04
N ARG A 173 19.40 14.87 -13.79
CA ARG A 173 18.03 15.18 -13.32
C ARG A 173 16.97 14.89 -14.39
N VAL A 174 15.77 14.53 -13.95
CA VAL A 174 14.61 14.27 -14.82
C VAL A 174 13.98 15.60 -15.24
N LYS A 175 13.95 15.93 -16.53
CA LYS A 175 13.28 17.11 -17.05
C LYS A 175 11.80 16.86 -17.31
N ILE A 176 10.93 17.64 -16.68
CA ILE A 176 9.49 17.51 -16.80
C ILE A 176 8.88 18.82 -17.32
N LEU A 177 8.14 18.74 -18.43
CA LEU A 177 7.26 19.82 -18.86
C LEU A 177 5.86 19.54 -18.35
N ALA A 178 5.34 20.38 -17.45
CA ALA A 178 4.01 20.26 -16.88
C ALA A 178 3.09 21.35 -17.44
N ILE A 179 2.19 20.95 -18.33
CA ILE A 179 1.16 21.82 -18.90
C ILE A 179 -0.09 21.70 -18.05
N LEU A 180 -0.38 22.78 -17.32
CA LEU A 180 -1.55 22.94 -16.46
C LEU A 180 -2.59 23.73 -17.26
N GLY A 181 -3.47 23.02 -17.95
CA GLY A 181 -4.49 23.57 -18.84
C GLY A 181 -5.63 24.28 -18.11
N HIS A 182 -6.78 24.43 -18.78
CA HIS A 182 -7.91 25.12 -18.18
C HIS A 182 -8.42 24.45 -16.88
N SER A 183 -8.51 25.25 -15.82
CA SER A 183 -8.83 24.84 -14.44
C SER A 183 -10.31 24.88 -14.03
N GLY A 184 -11.25 25.19 -14.91
CA GLY A 184 -12.66 25.40 -14.52
C GLY A 184 -13.30 24.19 -13.82
N GLY A 185 -13.43 24.20 -12.49
CA GLY A 185 -13.96 23.06 -11.72
C GLY A 185 -12.98 21.90 -11.50
N ILE A 186 -11.67 22.09 -11.74
CA ILE A 186 -10.59 21.11 -11.53
C ILE A 186 -9.50 21.77 -10.68
N ASN A 187 -9.06 21.11 -9.61
CA ASN A 187 -7.99 21.61 -8.74
C ASN A 187 -6.60 21.21 -9.27
N ILE A 188 -6.07 22.03 -10.17
CA ILE A 188 -4.76 21.77 -10.79
C ILE A 188 -3.58 22.06 -9.82
N GLU A 189 -3.81 22.74 -8.69
CA GLU A 189 -2.73 23.03 -7.72
C GLU A 189 -2.28 21.78 -6.96
N GLU A 190 -3.17 20.81 -6.73
CA GLU A 190 -2.79 19.52 -6.14
C GLU A 190 -1.89 18.71 -7.09
N ASP A 191 -2.21 18.70 -8.38
CA ASP A 191 -1.36 18.08 -9.40
C ASP A 191 0.02 18.76 -9.47
N ARG A 192 0.05 20.09 -9.41
CA ARG A 192 1.29 20.87 -9.35
C ARG A 192 2.13 20.49 -8.12
N ASN A 193 1.50 20.43 -6.95
CA ASN A 193 2.16 20.10 -5.69
C ASN A 193 2.83 18.71 -5.74
N VAL A 194 2.17 17.70 -6.32
CA VAL A 194 2.75 16.36 -6.48
C VAL A 194 4.00 16.39 -7.36
N ILE A 195 3.96 17.12 -8.48
CA ILE A 195 5.06 17.13 -9.46
C ILE A 195 6.24 17.97 -8.96
N GLU A 196 5.98 19.09 -8.27
CA GLU A 196 7.01 19.98 -7.74
C GLU A 196 7.90 19.29 -6.69
N HIS A 197 7.38 18.30 -5.98
CA HIS A 197 8.09 17.56 -4.93
C HIS A 197 8.78 16.27 -5.42
N LEU A 198 8.86 16.06 -6.75
CA LEU A 198 9.53 14.88 -7.30
C LEU A 198 11.04 14.89 -7.05
N PRO A 199 11.62 13.77 -6.60
CA PRO A 199 13.03 13.72 -6.27
C PRO A 199 13.89 13.80 -7.54
N GLN A 200 14.87 14.70 -7.57
CA GLN A 200 15.83 14.84 -8.68
C GLN A 200 15.15 15.19 -10.02
N ALA A 201 14.04 15.92 -9.98
CA ALA A 201 13.35 16.43 -11.16
C ALA A 201 13.57 17.95 -11.32
N ASP A 202 13.70 18.41 -12.56
CA ASP A 202 13.62 19.82 -12.96
C ASP A 202 12.31 20.02 -13.71
N VAL A 203 11.37 20.73 -13.09
CA VAL A 203 10.01 20.87 -13.60
C VAL A 203 9.80 22.28 -14.13
N THR A 204 9.30 22.39 -15.36
CA THR A 204 8.82 23.65 -15.94
C THR A 204 7.30 23.60 -16.02
N PHE A 205 6.64 24.53 -15.33
CA PHE A 205 5.19 24.65 -15.33
C PHE A 205 4.73 25.69 -16.35
N LEU A 206 3.79 25.30 -17.20
CA LEU A 206 3.03 26.20 -18.08
C LEU A 206 1.58 26.23 -17.57
N LYS A 207 1.16 27.34 -16.95
CA LYS A 207 -0.18 27.47 -16.34
C LYS A 207 -1.11 28.28 -17.23
N GLU A 208 -2.22 27.66 -17.62
CA GLU A 208 -3.18 28.12 -18.62
C GLU A 208 -2.48 28.79 -19.84
N PRO A 209 -1.50 28.11 -20.49
CA PRO A 209 -0.63 28.77 -21.47
C PRO A 209 -1.37 29.15 -22.75
N GLN A 210 -0.82 30.12 -23.46
CA GLN A 210 -1.15 30.37 -24.86
C GLN A 210 -0.43 29.38 -25.78
N ARG A 211 -1.00 29.13 -26.97
CA ARG A 211 -0.42 28.22 -27.98
C ARG A 211 1.04 28.51 -28.29
N LYS A 212 1.45 29.79 -28.31
CA LYS A 212 2.84 30.18 -28.57
C LYS A 212 3.81 29.64 -27.52
N GLU A 213 3.40 29.56 -26.25
CA GLU A 213 4.24 29.07 -25.16
C GLU A 213 4.54 27.57 -25.29
N LEU A 214 3.82 26.83 -26.14
CA LEU A 214 4.13 25.43 -26.44
C LEU A 214 5.40 25.28 -27.30
N GLU A 215 6.04 26.37 -27.73
CA GLU A 215 7.37 26.35 -28.35
C GLU A 215 8.44 25.69 -27.45
N HIS A 216 8.20 25.62 -26.13
CA HIS A 216 9.04 24.87 -25.19
C HIS A 216 9.24 23.39 -25.59
N LEU A 217 8.25 22.77 -26.24
CA LEU A 217 8.35 21.40 -26.76
C LEU A 217 9.44 21.26 -27.84
N TRP A 218 9.75 22.33 -28.56
CA TRP A 218 10.78 22.36 -29.60
C TRP A 218 12.15 22.80 -29.07
N GLN A 219 12.16 23.75 -28.14
CA GLN A 219 13.38 24.45 -27.73
C GLN A 219 14.23 23.67 -26.71
N GLN A 220 13.62 22.74 -25.98
CA GLN A 220 14.28 22.01 -24.92
C GLN A 220 14.06 20.50 -25.05
N HIS A 221 14.97 19.75 -24.45
CA HIS A 221 14.73 18.33 -24.22
C HIS A 221 13.80 18.14 -23.02
N TRP A 222 12.97 17.11 -23.09
CA TRP A 222 12.04 16.72 -22.03
C TRP A 222 12.08 15.21 -21.87
N ASP A 223 12.10 14.72 -20.63
CA ASP A 223 12.04 13.29 -20.34
C ASP A 223 10.58 12.86 -20.11
N ILE A 224 9.82 13.71 -19.43
CA ILE A 224 8.40 13.53 -19.12
C ILE A 224 7.59 14.74 -19.60
N LEU A 225 6.49 14.48 -20.29
CA LEU A 225 5.44 15.46 -20.57
C LEU A 225 4.24 15.15 -19.68
N PHE A 226 3.78 16.15 -18.93
CA PHE A 226 2.58 16.05 -18.12
C PHE A 226 1.53 17.05 -18.60
N PHE A 227 0.29 16.60 -18.72
CA PHE A 227 -0.87 17.44 -18.99
C PHE A 227 -1.98 17.17 -17.97
N ALA A 228 -2.49 18.24 -17.36
CA ALA A 228 -3.71 18.24 -16.53
C ALA A 228 -4.64 19.36 -16.98
N GLY A 229 -5.94 19.09 -17.05
CA GLY A 229 -6.95 20.07 -17.45
C GLY A 229 -8.09 19.42 -18.22
N HIS A 230 -9.01 20.25 -18.70
CA HIS A 230 -10.14 19.76 -19.49
C HIS A 230 -9.72 19.16 -20.82
N SER A 231 -10.39 18.08 -21.20
CA SER A 231 -10.30 17.48 -22.52
C SER A 231 -11.68 17.07 -23.00
N HIS A 232 -11.93 17.19 -24.30
CA HIS A 232 -13.19 16.80 -24.92
C HIS A 232 -12.94 16.08 -26.24
N SER A 233 -13.58 14.94 -26.39
CA SER A 233 -13.72 14.20 -27.64
C SER A 233 -15.14 13.67 -27.74
N LYS A 234 -15.70 13.74 -28.96
CA LYS A 234 -16.90 12.96 -29.29
C LYS A 234 -16.47 11.63 -29.89
N GLU A 235 -17.31 10.61 -29.74
CA GLU A 235 -17.05 9.27 -30.26
C GLU A 235 -16.89 9.33 -31.79
N GLY A 236 -15.66 9.06 -32.28
CA GLY A 236 -15.32 9.14 -33.71
C GLY A 236 -14.81 10.51 -34.19
N GLU A 237 -14.72 11.52 -33.31
CA GLU A 237 -14.17 12.84 -33.63
C GLU A 237 -12.77 13.06 -33.02
N GLN A 238 -12.09 14.10 -33.50
CA GLN A 238 -10.76 14.50 -33.03
C GLN A 238 -10.84 15.04 -31.59
N GLY A 239 -10.02 14.51 -30.69
CA GLY A 239 -9.95 14.97 -29.31
C GLY A 239 -9.20 16.30 -29.17
N PHE A 240 -9.71 17.16 -28.29
CA PHE A 240 -9.12 18.46 -27.95
C PHE A 240 -8.72 18.51 -26.47
N ILE A 241 -7.58 19.15 -26.20
CA ILE A 241 -7.17 19.61 -24.87
C ILE A 241 -7.40 21.11 -24.75
N TYR A 242 -7.87 21.57 -23.60
CA TYR A 242 -8.06 22.99 -23.32
C TYR A 242 -6.79 23.54 -22.66
N LEU A 243 -6.06 24.40 -23.36
CA LEU A 243 -4.85 25.04 -22.82
C LEU A 243 -5.24 26.12 -21.81
N ASN A 244 -6.29 26.88 -22.12
CA ASN A 244 -6.82 27.93 -21.26
C ASN A 244 -8.33 28.11 -21.56
N LYS A 245 -8.95 29.14 -20.98
CA LYS A 245 -10.39 29.44 -21.17
C LYS A 245 -10.81 29.67 -22.63
N THR A 246 -9.89 30.11 -23.48
CA THR A 246 -10.18 30.57 -24.85
C THR A 246 -9.58 29.68 -25.94
N GLU A 247 -8.47 28.99 -25.64
CA GLU A 247 -7.74 28.17 -26.60
C GLU A 247 -7.87 26.69 -26.27
N LYS A 248 -8.22 25.92 -27.30
CA LYS A 248 -8.21 24.47 -27.32
C LYS A 248 -7.37 24.00 -28.49
N LEU A 249 -6.82 22.81 -28.38
CA LEU A 249 -5.87 22.30 -29.35
C LEU A 249 -6.02 20.78 -29.50
N SER A 250 -5.98 20.30 -30.74
CA SER A 250 -6.05 18.87 -31.03
C SER A 250 -4.67 18.21 -30.98
N ILE A 251 -4.60 16.92 -30.68
CA ILE A 251 -3.31 16.23 -30.67
C ILE A 251 -2.61 16.26 -32.04
N SER A 252 -3.38 16.22 -33.13
CA SER A 252 -2.81 16.33 -34.48
C SER A 252 -2.16 17.69 -34.73
N GLU A 253 -2.60 18.76 -34.05
CA GLU A 253 -1.94 20.07 -34.08
C GLU A 253 -0.66 20.13 -33.22
N LEU A 254 -0.51 19.23 -32.23
CA LEU A 254 0.74 19.06 -31.48
C LEU A 254 1.72 18.08 -32.13
N LYS A 255 1.30 17.40 -33.18
CA LYS A 255 2.04 16.28 -33.77
C LYS A 255 3.52 16.60 -34.00
N GLU A 256 3.81 17.70 -34.70
CA GLU A 256 5.20 18.06 -35.03
C GLU A 256 6.02 18.40 -33.79
N ALA A 257 5.43 19.15 -32.84
CA ALA A 257 6.08 19.52 -31.58
C ALA A 257 6.41 18.29 -30.72
N LEU A 258 5.48 17.33 -30.66
CA LEU A 258 5.65 16.08 -29.93
C LEU A 258 6.64 15.15 -30.64
N GLU A 259 6.59 15.05 -31.96
CA GLU A 259 7.59 14.30 -32.74
C GLU A 259 9.00 14.84 -32.49
N GLU A 260 9.17 16.15 -32.43
CA GLU A 260 10.45 16.78 -32.10
C GLU A 260 10.84 16.54 -30.64
N ALA A 261 9.91 16.66 -29.69
CA ALA A 261 10.17 16.33 -28.28
C ALA A 261 10.60 14.86 -28.10
N ILE A 262 10.01 13.93 -28.85
CA ILE A 262 10.40 12.51 -28.87
C ILE A 262 11.82 12.33 -29.40
N LYS A 263 12.16 12.98 -30.52
CA LYS A 263 13.55 12.98 -31.03
C LYS A 263 14.54 13.56 -30.01
N ASN A 264 14.10 14.52 -29.21
CA ASN A 264 14.91 15.15 -28.16
C ASN A 264 14.89 14.43 -26.81
N GLY A 265 14.16 13.31 -26.69
CA GLY A 265 14.27 12.40 -25.55
C GLY A 265 13.01 12.10 -24.76
N LEU A 266 11.85 12.62 -25.16
CA LEU A 266 10.59 12.36 -24.47
C LEU A 266 10.30 10.86 -24.40
N GLN A 267 10.25 10.31 -23.17
CA GLN A 267 9.99 8.89 -22.94
C GLN A 267 8.57 8.62 -22.44
N LEU A 268 8.08 9.47 -21.53
CA LEU A 268 6.80 9.27 -20.87
C LEU A 268 5.90 10.49 -21.05
N ALA A 269 4.69 10.29 -21.52
CA ALA A 269 3.64 11.31 -21.50
C ALA A 269 2.49 10.89 -20.58
N ILE A 270 2.07 11.77 -19.68
CA ILE A 270 1.00 11.53 -18.72
C ILE A 270 -0.12 12.52 -19.01
N PHE A 271 -1.26 12.01 -19.44
CA PHE A 271 -2.47 12.79 -19.68
C PHE A 271 -3.43 12.52 -18.53
N ASN A 272 -3.30 13.34 -17.48
CA ASN A 272 -4.16 13.31 -16.30
C ASN A 272 -5.46 14.08 -16.56
N SER A 273 -6.09 13.84 -17.71
CA SER A 273 -7.27 14.56 -18.17
C SER A 273 -8.44 13.63 -18.45
N CYS A 274 -9.61 14.25 -18.39
CA CYS A 274 -10.93 13.66 -18.32
C CYS A 274 -11.45 12.97 -19.61
N ASP A 275 -10.59 12.68 -20.59
CA ASP A 275 -10.99 12.02 -21.84
C ASP A 275 -9.81 11.37 -22.58
N GLY A 276 -9.35 10.22 -22.09
CA GLY A 276 -8.08 9.65 -22.55
C GLY A 276 -8.14 8.76 -23.80
N LEU A 277 -9.31 8.45 -24.38
CA LEU A 277 -9.36 7.58 -25.58
C LEU A 277 -9.35 8.33 -26.90
N GLY A 278 -10.07 9.44 -27.03
CA GLY A 278 -10.00 10.29 -28.23
C GLY A 278 -8.61 10.88 -28.40
N ILE A 279 -8.00 11.27 -27.28
CA ILE A 279 -6.62 11.78 -27.21
C ILE A 279 -5.59 10.65 -27.32
N GLY A 280 -5.79 9.54 -26.61
CA GLY A 280 -4.88 8.39 -26.61
C GLY A 280 -4.70 7.74 -27.99
N TYR A 281 -5.74 7.73 -28.84
CA TYR A 281 -5.64 7.23 -30.21
C TYR A 281 -4.69 8.08 -31.09
N GLU A 282 -4.80 9.40 -31.02
CA GLU A 282 -3.95 10.32 -31.79
C GLU A 282 -2.52 10.36 -31.23
N LEU A 283 -2.36 10.38 -29.91
CA LEU A 283 -1.04 10.34 -29.26
C LEU A 283 -0.26 9.07 -29.64
N ARG A 284 -0.96 7.96 -29.85
CA ARG A 284 -0.36 6.70 -30.27
C ARG A 284 0.32 6.81 -31.64
N LYS A 285 -0.24 7.58 -32.58
CA LYS A 285 0.34 7.74 -33.93
C LYS A 285 1.71 8.42 -33.89
N LEU A 286 1.99 9.15 -32.81
CA LEU A 286 3.23 9.86 -32.57
C LEU A 286 4.36 8.93 -32.10
N ASN A 287 4.07 7.66 -31.80
CA ASN A 287 5.03 6.66 -31.32
C ASN A 287 5.72 7.03 -29.99
N ILE A 288 5.11 7.89 -29.15
CA ILE A 288 5.65 8.20 -27.81
C ILE A 288 5.96 6.88 -27.08
N PRO A 289 7.16 6.69 -26.50
CA PRO A 289 7.57 5.39 -25.98
C PRO A 289 6.57 4.80 -24.98
N GLN A 290 6.11 5.61 -24.02
CA GLN A 290 5.02 5.25 -23.12
C GLN A 290 4.06 6.42 -22.90
N VAL A 291 2.76 6.15 -22.87
CA VAL A 291 1.72 7.11 -22.52
C VAL A 291 0.84 6.55 -21.43
N ILE A 292 0.51 7.35 -20.42
CA ILE A 292 -0.54 7.03 -19.44
C ILE A 292 -1.72 7.93 -19.72
N ALA A 293 -2.89 7.32 -19.89
CA ALA A 293 -4.16 8.02 -20.07
C ALA A 293 -5.32 7.23 -19.44
N MET A 294 -6.49 7.85 -19.37
CA MET A 294 -7.70 7.23 -18.82
C MET A 294 -8.59 6.67 -19.92
N ARG A 295 -9.11 5.45 -19.75
CA ARG A 295 -10.06 4.85 -20.70
C ARG A 295 -11.39 5.60 -20.74
N GLU A 296 -11.80 6.20 -19.65
CA GLU A 296 -13.05 6.96 -19.57
C GLU A 296 -12.81 8.26 -18.80
N PRO A 297 -13.73 9.23 -18.87
CA PRO A 297 -13.70 10.39 -18.00
C PRO A 297 -13.60 9.98 -16.52
N VAL A 298 -12.83 10.71 -15.73
CA VAL A 298 -12.63 10.43 -14.31
C VAL A 298 -12.88 11.69 -13.49
N PRO A 299 -13.38 11.56 -12.24
CA PRO A 299 -13.43 12.68 -11.30
C PRO A 299 -12.04 13.31 -11.08
N ASP A 300 -11.98 14.61 -10.83
CA ASP A 300 -10.71 15.31 -10.57
C ASP A 300 -9.96 14.72 -9.35
N GLU A 301 -10.69 14.44 -8.26
CA GLU A 301 -10.15 13.77 -7.07
C GLU A 301 -9.52 12.41 -7.41
N PHE A 302 -10.08 11.69 -8.39
CA PHE A 302 -9.51 10.43 -8.88
C PHE A 302 -8.16 10.66 -9.57
N ALA A 303 -8.13 11.62 -10.50
CA ALA A 303 -6.96 11.95 -11.30
C ALA A 303 -5.79 12.35 -10.40
N GLN A 304 -6.03 13.21 -9.41
CA GLN A 304 -5.02 13.65 -8.42
C GLN A 304 -4.49 12.50 -7.56
N LYS A 305 -5.38 11.65 -7.04
CA LYS A 305 -4.99 10.48 -6.24
C LYS A 305 -4.19 9.49 -7.07
N PHE A 306 -4.62 9.21 -8.30
CA PHE A 306 -3.89 8.35 -9.22
C PHE A 306 -2.49 8.90 -9.47
N LEU A 307 -2.39 10.17 -9.87
CA LEU A 307 -1.13 10.83 -10.21
C LEU A 307 -0.14 10.74 -9.06
N ARG A 308 -0.58 11.07 -7.84
CA ARG A 308 0.22 10.97 -6.62
C ARG A 308 0.72 9.56 -6.37
N TYR A 309 -0.16 8.56 -6.30
CA TYR A 309 0.26 7.18 -6.03
C TYR A 309 1.19 6.63 -7.10
N PHE A 310 0.92 6.97 -8.37
CA PHE A 310 1.73 6.55 -9.51
C PHE A 310 3.13 7.18 -9.48
N LEU A 311 3.22 8.50 -9.41
CA LEU A 311 4.49 9.22 -9.46
C LEU A 311 5.36 8.95 -8.23
N GLU A 312 4.75 8.81 -7.05
CA GLU A 312 5.47 8.38 -5.85
C GLU A 312 6.05 6.96 -6.00
N SER A 313 5.29 6.04 -6.59
CA SER A 313 5.74 4.66 -6.80
C SER A 313 6.85 4.58 -7.84
N LEU A 314 6.68 5.28 -8.97
CA LEU A 314 7.67 5.34 -10.05
C LEU A 314 8.97 5.97 -9.53
N SER A 315 8.91 7.13 -8.88
CA SER A 315 10.09 7.85 -8.40
C SER A 315 10.88 7.10 -7.31
N ARG A 316 10.24 6.17 -6.59
CA ARG A 316 10.90 5.25 -5.64
C ARG A 316 11.56 4.04 -6.29
N GLY A 317 11.52 3.91 -7.61
CA GLY A 317 12.24 2.89 -8.38
C GLY A 317 11.44 1.67 -8.79
N LYS A 318 10.11 1.68 -8.64
CA LYS A 318 9.27 0.66 -9.29
C LYS A 318 9.29 0.88 -10.80
N SER A 319 9.09 -0.21 -11.57
CA SER A 319 8.87 -0.08 -13.02
C SER A 319 7.59 0.69 -13.31
N LEU A 320 7.46 1.25 -14.52
CA LEU A 320 6.23 1.89 -14.97
C LEU A 320 4.97 1.03 -14.73
N TYR A 321 5.04 -0.25 -15.08
CA TYR A 321 3.95 -1.20 -14.96
C TYR A 321 3.61 -1.49 -13.49
N ALA A 322 4.62 -1.71 -12.66
CA ALA A 322 4.43 -1.93 -11.23
C ALA A 322 3.88 -0.68 -10.52
N ALA A 323 4.30 0.51 -10.94
CA ALA A 323 3.81 1.79 -10.41
C ALA A 323 2.34 2.03 -10.76
N VAL A 324 1.94 1.83 -12.03
CA VAL A 324 0.53 1.93 -12.43
C VAL A 324 -0.32 0.90 -11.71
N ARG A 325 0.13 -0.36 -11.62
CA ARG A 325 -0.58 -1.42 -10.89
C ARG A 325 -0.79 -1.05 -9.42
N GLN A 326 0.26 -0.59 -8.75
CA GLN A 326 0.18 -0.18 -7.35
C GLN A 326 -0.79 1.00 -7.19
N ALA A 327 -0.72 2.02 -8.05
CA ALA A 327 -1.61 3.18 -7.99
C ALA A 327 -3.08 2.77 -8.13
N ARG A 328 -3.37 1.86 -9.07
CA ARG A 328 -4.72 1.30 -9.27
C ARG A 328 -5.19 0.49 -8.06
N GLY A 329 -4.34 -0.35 -7.48
CA GLY A 329 -4.64 -1.08 -6.25
C GLY A 329 -4.92 -0.14 -5.07
N MET A 330 -4.11 0.90 -4.88
CA MET A 330 -4.33 1.90 -3.83
C MET A 330 -5.63 2.69 -4.03
N LEU A 331 -5.97 3.06 -5.27
CA LEU A 331 -7.26 3.70 -5.57
C LEU A 331 -8.43 2.77 -5.26
N HIS A 332 -8.28 1.49 -5.56
CA HIS A 332 -9.31 0.49 -5.31
C HIS A 332 -9.54 0.25 -3.82
N GLU A 333 -8.46 0.16 -3.04
CA GLU A 333 -8.52 -0.22 -1.62
C GLU A 333 -8.66 0.95 -0.65
N LEU A 334 -8.02 2.10 -0.93
CA LEU A 334 -7.86 3.19 0.03
C LEU A 334 -8.75 4.40 -0.24
N SER A 335 -9.50 4.39 -1.34
CA SER A 335 -10.33 5.52 -1.76
C SER A 335 -11.80 5.14 -1.81
N ASP A 336 -12.69 6.01 -1.33
CA ASP A 336 -14.13 5.84 -1.50
C ASP A 336 -14.60 5.97 -2.95
N ILE A 337 -13.67 6.20 -3.89
CA ILE A 337 -13.97 6.44 -5.29
C ILE A 337 -14.60 5.22 -5.97
N GLU A 338 -14.22 4.00 -5.59
CA GLU A 338 -14.85 2.76 -6.11
C GLU A 338 -16.26 2.53 -5.57
N LYS A 339 -16.56 3.07 -4.38
CA LYS A 339 -17.92 3.06 -3.84
C LYS A 339 -18.83 4.00 -4.64
N LYS A 340 -18.28 5.14 -5.10
CA LYS A 340 -19.00 6.17 -5.87
C LYS A 340 -19.03 5.90 -7.37
N PHE A 341 -17.96 5.34 -7.92
CA PHE A 341 -17.74 5.12 -9.36
C PHE A 341 -17.18 3.70 -9.59
N PRO A 342 -18.05 2.67 -9.59
CA PRO A 342 -17.61 1.28 -9.73
C PRO A 342 -16.82 1.04 -11.03
N GLY A 343 -15.56 0.65 -10.89
CA GLY A 343 -14.62 0.37 -11.97
C GLY A 343 -13.66 1.51 -12.32
N ALA A 344 -13.69 2.63 -11.60
CA ALA A 344 -12.81 3.78 -11.87
C ALA A 344 -11.31 3.40 -11.82
N SER A 345 -10.90 2.54 -10.88
CA SER A 345 -9.51 2.05 -10.78
C SER A 345 -9.05 1.23 -11.99
N LEU A 346 -9.96 0.82 -12.87
CA LEU A 346 -9.66 0.10 -14.12
C LEU A 346 -9.41 1.02 -15.32
N LEU A 347 -9.60 2.33 -15.15
CA LEU A 347 -9.51 3.32 -16.21
C LEU A 347 -8.08 3.75 -16.56
N PRO A 348 -7.14 3.91 -15.60
CA PRO A 348 -5.76 4.23 -15.94
C PRO A 348 -5.13 3.10 -16.75
N VAL A 349 -4.64 3.42 -17.95
CA VAL A 349 -4.06 2.45 -18.87
C VAL A 349 -2.74 2.97 -19.45
N ILE A 350 -1.79 2.05 -19.61
CA ILE A 350 -0.53 2.29 -20.30
C ILE A 350 -0.75 2.03 -21.79
N PHE A 351 -0.41 3.00 -22.63
CA PHE A 351 -0.14 2.77 -24.04
C PHE A 351 1.36 2.61 -24.23
N GLN A 352 1.78 1.46 -24.76
CA GLN A 352 3.18 1.08 -24.88
C GLN A 352 3.58 1.02 -26.35
N ASN A 353 4.68 1.68 -26.72
CA ASN A 353 5.42 1.34 -27.94
C ASN A 353 6.22 0.05 -27.65
N PRO A 354 5.90 -1.10 -28.27
CA PRO A 354 6.50 -2.38 -27.92
C PRO A 354 7.97 -2.49 -28.34
N GLY A 355 8.45 -1.57 -29.20
CA GLY A 355 9.86 -1.49 -29.62
C GLY A 355 10.79 -0.85 -28.59
N VAL A 356 10.26 -0.33 -27.49
CA VAL A 356 11.03 0.38 -26.46
C VAL A 356 10.79 -0.28 -25.11
N LEU A 357 11.85 -0.44 -24.30
CA LEU A 357 11.69 -0.91 -22.94
C LEU A 357 11.00 0.16 -22.09
N PRO A 358 10.11 -0.21 -21.15
CA PRO A 358 9.48 0.76 -20.27
C PRO A 358 10.52 1.42 -19.37
N VAL A 359 10.41 2.73 -19.20
CA VAL A 359 11.30 3.49 -18.33
C VAL A 359 11.14 3.12 -16.87
N LYS A 360 12.27 3.13 -16.15
CA LYS A 360 12.35 3.25 -14.70
C LYS A 360 12.82 4.65 -14.35
N TRP A 361 12.50 5.12 -13.15
CA TRP A 361 12.97 6.43 -12.70
C TRP A 361 14.50 6.56 -12.71
N GLN A 362 15.22 5.49 -12.38
CA GLN A 362 16.68 5.46 -12.42
C GLN A 362 17.23 5.52 -13.85
N ASP A 363 16.45 5.14 -14.87
CA ASP A 363 16.92 5.19 -16.26
C ASP A 363 17.09 6.64 -16.73
N PHE A 364 16.42 7.59 -16.09
CA PHE A 364 16.62 9.02 -16.31
C PHE A 364 17.89 9.57 -15.64
N LEU A 365 18.48 8.84 -14.68
CA LEU A 365 19.53 9.31 -13.79
C LEU A 365 20.90 8.65 -14.11
N GLN A 366 21.99 9.42 -14.04
CA GLN A 366 23.36 8.94 -14.26
C GLN A 366 23.92 8.23 -13.00
N GLU A 367 24.64 7.12 -13.17
CA GLU A 367 25.48 6.55 -12.09
C GLU A 367 26.76 7.38 -11.95
N GLN A 368 26.89 8.15 -10.86
CA GLN A 368 28.18 8.72 -10.46
C GLN A 368 28.92 7.76 -9.53
N THR A 369 29.90 7.06 -10.07
CA THR A 369 30.92 6.35 -9.29
C THR A 369 31.90 7.40 -8.72
N ILE A 370 31.75 7.80 -7.46
CA ILE A 370 32.75 8.62 -6.76
C ILE A 370 33.47 7.74 -5.75
N LEU A 371 34.72 7.38 -6.05
CA LEU A 371 35.68 6.84 -5.08
C LEU A 371 36.11 7.96 -4.12
N PRO A 372 36.07 7.76 -2.79
CA PRO A 372 36.47 8.81 -1.85
C PRO A 372 37.98 8.88 -1.70
N SER A 373 38.56 10.07 -1.95
CA SER A 373 39.91 10.43 -1.53
C SER A 373 39.91 10.80 -0.05
N ILE A 374 40.73 10.09 0.74
CA ILE A 374 40.95 10.31 2.17
C ILE A 374 42.05 11.35 2.37
N GLU A 375 41.81 12.37 3.19
CA GLU A 375 42.87 13.19 3.82
C GLU A 375 42.52 13.54 5.29
N PRO A 376 43.53 13.86 6.13
CA PRO A 376 43.58 13.42 7.53
C PRO A 376 43.11 14.44 8.58
N LEU A 377 42.73 13.90 9.74
CA LEU A 377 42.32 14.58 10.98
C LEU A 377 43.41 15.44 11.62
N LEU A 378 43.03 16.61 12.14
CA LEU A 378 43.77 17.38 13.17
C LEU A 378 42.81 17.98 14.23
N PRO A 379 43.29 18.34 15.44
CA PRO A 379 42.64 17.98 16.71
C PRO A 379 41.86 19.11 17.42
N LEU A 380 41.06 18.68 18.40
CA LEU A 380 40.19 19.45 19.31
C LEU A 380 40.94 20.46 20.21
N PRO A 381 40.23 21.52 20.65
CA PRO A 381 40.47 22.13 21.96
C PRO A 381 39.27 22.03 22.91
N GLN A 382 39.64 21.90 24.18
CA GLN A 382 38.85 21.76 25.39
C GLN A 382 38.25 23.10 25.85
N SER A 383 37.09 23.09 26.52
CA SER A 383 36.87 23.83 27.78
C SER A 383 35.47 23.60 28.38
N ARG A 384 35.41 23.58 29.71
CA ARG A 384 34.21 23.55 30.58
C ARG A 384 33.71 24.99 30.83
N PRO A 385 32.48 25.17 31.36
CA PRO A 385 32.38 25.63 32.75
C PRO A 385 31.23 24.99 33.57
N LYS A 386 31.17 25.37 34.84
CA LYS A 386 30.51 24.74 35.99
C LYS A 386 29.30 25.56 36.56
N PHE A 387 28.37 24.84 37.21
CA PHE A 387 27.48 25.18 38.37
C PHE A 387 26.37 26.26 38.22
N PRO A 388 25.35 26.37 39.12
CA PRO A 388 24.93 25.54 40.29
C PRO A 388 23.40 25.23 40.44
N LEU A 389 23.08 24.47 41.49
CA LEU A 389 21.77 24.12 42.07
C LEU A 389 20.93 25.32 42.56
N GLY A 390 19.60 25.17 42.52
CA GLY A 390 18.64 26.06 43.20
C GLY A 390 17.27 25.41 43.52
N LYS A 391 17.16 24.88 44.74
CA LYS A 391 16.05 24.82 45.71
C LYS A 391 14.60 24.42 45.31
N ILE A 392 14.15 23.40 46.04
CA ILE A 392 12.78 22.91 46.29
C ILE A 392 11.99 23.92 47.16
N VAL A 393 10.70 24.11 46.87
CA VAL A 393 9.70 24.62 47.81
C VAL A 393 8.43 23.77 47.73
N ILE A 394 7.92 23.41 48.91
CA ILE A 394 6.73 22.61 49.21
C ILE A 394 5.56 23.55 49.51
N GLY A 395 4.35 23.15 49.13
CA GLY A 395 3.06 23.62 49.67
C GLY A 395 1.96 23.26 48.67
N GLY A 396 0.79 22.73 49.00
CA GLY A 396 0.08 22.50 50.25
C GLY A 396 -1.37 22.14 49.86
N VAL A 397 -2.05 21.42 50.74
CA VAL A 397 -3.26 20.60 50.52
C VAL A 397 -4.56 21.40 50.37
N GLY A 398 -5.52 20.87 49.60
CA GLY A 398 -6.96 21.14 49.67
C GLY A 398 -7.64 20.81 48.33
N SER A 399 -8.72 20.05 48.19
CA SER A 399 -9.65 19.45 49.15
C SER A 399 -10.36 18.31 48.43
N ALA A 400 -10.21 17.08 48.95
CA ALA A 400 -11.10 15.97 48.63
C ALA A 400 -12.12 15.91 49.77
N ILE A 401 -13.41 16.01 49.45
CA ILE A 401 -14.58 15.36 50.08
C ILE A 401 -15.79 15.93 49.32
N PHE A 402 -16.19 15.25 48.25
CA PHE A 402 -17.57 15.06 47.79
C PHE A 402 -17.47 14.15 46.56
N LEU A 403 -18.15 12.99 46.62
CA LEU A 403 -18.19 11.85 45.66
C LEU A 403 -17.63 10.52 46.22
N SER A 404 -17.81 10.26 47.52
CA SER A 404 -17.52 8.97 48.17
C SER A 404 -18.72 8.02 48.25
N LEU A 405 -19.68 8.04 47.32
CA LEU A 405 -20.86 7.14 47.37
C LEU A 405 -21.32 6.55 46.03
N ILE A 406 -20.45 6.42 45.03
CA ILE A 406 -20.70 5.55 43.85
C ILE A 406 -19.54 4.58 43.57
N GLY A 407 -18.36 4.79 44.18
CA GLY A 407 -17.15 3.99 43.93
C GLY A 407 -16.97 2.72 44.77
N TYR A 408 -17.84 2.43 45.74
CA TYR A 408 -17.62 1.33 46.70
C TYR A 408 -18.28 0.00 46.32
N TRP A 409 -18.92 -0.07 45.15
CA TRP A 409 -19.53 -1.31 44.62
C TRP A 409 -18.83 -1.86 43.35
N TRP A 410 -17.60 -1.42 43.08
CA TRP A 410 -16.82 -1.85 41.92
C TRP A 410 -15.42 -2.42 42.24
N PHE A 411 -14.94 -2.26 43.49
CA PHE A 411 -13.57 -2.61 43.85
C PHE A 411 -13.46 -3.66 44.95
N THR A 412 -14.14 -4.80 44.80
CA THR A 412 -13.68 -6.09 45.36
C THR A 412 -14.40 -7.23 44.65
N LYS A 413 -13.86 -7.73 43.53
CA LYS A 413 -14.10 -9.11 43.11
C LYS A 413 -12.75 -9.81 42.94
N PRO A 414 -12.61 -11.06 43.43
CA PRO A 414 -11.33 -11.75 43.42
C PRO A 414 -10.93 -12.12 41.98
N LEU A 415 -9.62 -12.14 41.74
CA LEU A 415 -9.04 -12.72 40.53
C LEU A 415 -9.34 -14.23 40.52
N CYS A 416 -10.04 -14.72 39.48
CA CYS A 416 -10.35 -16.15 39.35
C CYS A 416 -9.06 -16.99 39.18
N SER A 417 -8.99 -18.07 39.94
CA SER A 417 -8.00 -19.13 39.80
C SER A 417 -8.42 -20.10 38.71
N PHE A 418 -7.47 -20.78 38.07
CA PHE A 418 -7.71 -21.80 37.02
C PHE A 418 -8.48 -23.02 37.49
N SER A 419 -8.67 -23.17 38.80
CA SER A 419 -9.59 -24.16 39.37
C SER A 419 -11.06 -23.86 39.00
N ASP A 420 -11.41 -22.61 38.68
CA ASP A 420 -12.79 -22.21 38.38
C ASP A 420 -13.18 -22.45 36.90
N ILE A 421 -12.22 -22.84 36.04
CA ILE A 421 -12.44 -23.08 34.61
C ILE A 421 -13.40 -24.26 34.36
N ARG A 422 -13.52 -25.21 35.30
CA ARG A 422 -14.54 -26.28 35.19
C ARG A 422 -15.90 -25.91 35.74
N ALA A 423 -16.00 -24.88 36.59
CA ALA A 423 -17.19 -24.70 37.42
C ALA A 423 -18.25 -23.77 36.79
N LYS A 424 -17.90 -22.91 35.83
CA LYS A 424 -18.87 -21.91 35.33
C LYS A 424 -18.97 -21.67 33.83
N TRP A 425 -18.18 -22.32 32.99
CA TRP A 425 -18.40 -22.31 31.55
C TRP A 425 -18.02 -23.67 30.98
N GLN A 426 -19.02 -24.41 30.49
CA GLN A 426 -18.79 -25.52 29.57
C GLN A 426 -18.28 -24.92 28.25
N ILE A 427 -17.00 -24.51 28.20
CA ILE A 427 -16.36 -24.16 26.93
C ILE A 427 -16.29 -25.47 26.16
N ASP A 428 -17.14 -25.58 25.14
CA ASP A 428 -17.23 -26.74 24.28
C ASP A 428 -15.95 -26.83 23.44
N ILE A 429 -15.01 -27.66 23.87
CA ILE A 429 -13.72 -27.81 23.19
C ILE A 429 -13.94 -28.61 21.90
N PRO A 430 -13.47 -28.12 20.74
CA PRO A 430 -13.55 -28.90 19.52
C PRO A 430 -12.68 -30.17 19.63
N GLN A 431 -13.25 -31.31 19.27
CA GLN A 431 -12.60 -32.63 19.36
C GLN A 431 -12.56 -33.30 17.98
N GLY A 432 -11.63 -34.25 17.82
CA GLY A 432 -11.61 -35.17 16.66
C GLY A 432 -10.87 -34.65 15.42
N GLN A 433 -10.26 -33.47 15.46
CA GLN A 433 -9.38 -32.98 14.40
C GLN A 433 -8.25 -32.11 14.97
N ARG A 434 -7.17 -32.02 14.20
CA ARG A 434 -6.02 -31.13 14.46
C ARG A 434 -6.27 -29.77 13.83
N PHE A 435 -6.11 -28.70 14.60
CA PHE A 435 -6.26 -27.33 14.12
C PHE A 435 -4.92 -26.63 13.97
N LYS A 436 -4.75 -25.86 12.89
CA LYS A 436 -3.54 -25.11 12.57
C LYS A 436 -3.76 -23.62 12.81
N TYR A 437 -2.82 -23.00 13.51
CA TYR A 437 -2.82 -21.56 13.68
C TYR A 437 -1.42 -20.97 13.56
N GLY A 438 -1.35 -19.67 13.29
CA GLY A 438 -0.11 -18.94 13.13
C GLY A 438 -0.38 -17.45 12.90
N GLY A 439 0.60 -16.72 12.39
CA GLY A 439 0.41 -15.33 11.98
C GLY A 439 1.53 -14.43 12.49
N SER A 440 1.17 -13.37 13.22
CA SER A 440 2.05 -12.30 13.69
C SER A 440 3.35 -12.83 14.28
N THR A 441 4.47 -12.25 13.86
CA THR A 441 5.78 -12.59 14.43
C THR A 441 6.04 -11.93 15.79
N SER A 442 5.16 -11.03 16.26
CA SER A 442 5.31 -10.32 17.53
C SER A 442 4.62 -10.98 18.72
N VAL A 443 3.76 -11.97 18.48
CA VAL A 443 3.00 -12.67 19.53
C VAL A 443 3.65 -13.92 20.15
N PRO A 444 4.73 -14.53 19.58
CA PRO A 444 5.42 -15.66 20.21
C PRO A 444 5.70 -15.54 21.72
N PRO A 445 6.07 -14.35 22.26
CA PRO A 445 6.31 -14.21 23.70
C PRO A 445 5.13 -14.66 24.59
N PHE A 446 3.87 -14.54 24.13
CA PHE A 446 2.72 -15.08 24.86
C PHE A 446 2.09 -16.31 24.18
N SER A 447 2.10 -16.40 22.85
CA SER A 447 1.43 -17.50 22.15
C SER A 447 2.10 -18.84 22.36
N ASP A 448 3.42 -18.86 22.54
CA ASP A 448 4.21 -20.08 22.73
C ASP A 448 3.98 -20.69 24.13
N PRO A 449 4.16 -19.95 25.24
CA PRO A 449 3.80 -20.47 26.55
C PRO A 449 2.31 -20.77 26.69
N PHE A 450 1.44 -20.05 25.98
CA PHE A 450 0.00 -20.34 25.95
C PHE A 450 -0.31 -21.64 25.20
N HIS A 451 0.35 -21.90 24.08
CA HIS A 451 0.26 -23.16 23.34
C HIS A 451 0.64 -24.34 24.23
N ASP A 452 1.80 -24.26 24.89
CA ASP A 452 2.28 -25.31 25.79
C ASP A 452 1.29 -25.57 26.93
N ALA A 453 0.72 -24.50 27.50
CA ALA A 453 -0.29 -24.60 28.54
C ALA A 453 -1.58 -25.27 28.05
N ILE A 454 -2.04 -24.99 26.82
CA ILE A 454 -3.18 -25.66 26.19
C ILE A 454 -2.86 -27.14 25.99
N GLN A 455 -1.73 -27.47 25.33
CA GLN A 455 -1.38 -28.86 25.02
C GLN A 455 -1.20 -29.72 26.28
N GLN A 456 -0.67 -29.13 27.37
CA GLN A 456 -0.51 -29.84 28.64
C GLN A 456 -1.83 -30.05 29.40
N LYS A 457 -2.75 -29.07 29.36
CA LYS A 457 -3.96 -29.07 30.21
C LYS A 457 -5.22 -29.52 29.50
N LEU A 458 -5.26 -29.35 28.18
CA LEU A 458 -6.38 -29.63 27.29
C LEU A 458 -5.87 -30.41 26.06
N PRO A 459 -5.30 -31.61 26.23
CA PRO A 459 -4.72 -32.39 25.14
C PRO A 459 -5.75 -32.82 24.07
N THR A 460 -7.05 -32.69 24.36
CA THR A 460 -8.12 -32.92 23.39
C THR A 460 -8.26 -31.78 22.38
N PHE A 461 -7.73 -30.58 22.67
CA PHE A 461 -7.65 -29.48 21.72
C PHE A 461 -6.30 -29.57 20.97
N ASP A 462 -6.23 -30.45 19.97
CA ASP A 462 -5.01 -30.69 19.18
C ASP A 462 -4.71 -29.47 18.31
N LEU A 463 -3.70 -28.69 18.71
CA LEU A 463 -3.25 -27.50 18.00
C LEU A 463 -1.89 -27.78 17.38
N ASP A 464 -1.72 -27.36 16.14
CA ASP A 464 -0.47 -27.30 15.43
C ASP A 464 -0.14 -25.85 15.06
N LYS A 465 1.14 -25.52 15.12
CA LYS A 465 1.64 -24.17 14.87
C LYS A 465 2.70 -24.22 13.77
N PRO A 466 2.29 -24.33 12.49
CA PRO A 466 3.23 -24.29 11.38
C PRO A 466 3.93 -22.91 11.30
N ASN A 467 5.06 -22.87 10.59
CA ASN A 467 6.00 -21.74 10.59
C ASN A 467 5.34 -20.36 10.45
N TYR A 468 5.84 -19.35 11.17
CA TYR A 468 5.19 -18.06 11.36
C TYR A 468 5.25 -17.16 10.10
N PRO A 469 4.12 -16.92 9.43
CA PRO A 469 4.08 -16.16 8.19
C PRO A 469 4.05 -14.61 8.38
N GLY A 470 3.84 -14.13 9.61
CA GLY A 470 3.48 -12.74 9.86
C GLY A 470 1.96 -12.50 9.74
N SER A 471 1.50 -11.31 10.13
CA SER A 471 0.06 -11.01 10.24
C SER A 471 -0.68 -11.07 8.91
N VAL A 472 -0.15 -10.44 7.86
CA VAL A 472 -0.80 -10.37 6.53
C VAL A 472 -0.89 -11.75 5.90
N GLU A 473 0.24 -12.46 5.80
CA GLU A 473 0.28 -13.82 5.25
C GLU A 473 -0.49 -14.82 6.14
N GLY A 474 -0.55 -14.61 7.46
CA GLY A 474 -1.39 -15.40 8.37
C GLY A 474 -2.89 -15.32 8.03
N ILE A 475 -3.40 -14.11 7.78
CA ILE A 475 -4.80 -13.91 7.37
C ILE A 475 -5.05 -14.50 5.98
N GLU A 476 -4.12 -14.33 5.03
CA GLU A 476 -4.23 -14.97 3.71
C GLU A 476 -4.24 -16.51 3.82
N LYS A 477 -3.46 -17.10 4.73
CA LYS A 477 -3.47 -18.54 4.97
C LYS A 477 -4.78 -19.05 5.57
N VAL A 478 -5.47 -18.23 6.37
CA VAL A 478 -6.84 -18.52 6.83
C VAL A 478 -7.81 -18.53 5.64
N LEU A 479 -7.74 -17.54 4.76
CA LEU A 479 -8.56 -17.45 3.54
C LEU A 479 -8.27 -18.59 2.53
N GLN A 480 -7.06 -19.13 2.53
CA GLN A 480 -6.67 -20.28 1.72
C GLN A 480 -7.02 -21.63 2.37
N GLY A 481 -7.52 -21.63 3.60
CA GLY A 481 -7.82 -22.86 4.34
C GLY A 481 -6.59 -23.65 4.80
N THR A 482 -5.41 -23.03 4.82
CA THR A 482 -4.17 -23.69 5.32
C THR A 482 -3.92 -23.43 6.81
N LEU A 483 -4.52 -22.37 7.35
CA LEU A 483 -4.72 -22.13 8.77
C LEU A 483 -6.23 -22.08 9.07
N ASP A 484 -6.61 -22.49 10.28
CA ASP A 484 -8.00 -22.47 10.71
C ASP A 484 -8.35 -21.13 11.37
N PHE A 485 -7.39 -20.54 12.09
CA PHE A 485 -7.44 -19.19 12.62
C PHE A 485 -6.04 -18.57 12.67
N SER A 486 -5.95 -17.25 12.86
CA SER A 486 -4.65 -16.57 12.91
C SER A 486 -4.54 -15.55 14.04
N LEU A 487 -3.36 -15.41 14.62
CA LEU A 487 -3.02 -14.29 15.50
C LEU A 487 -2.48 -13.14 14.66
N SER A 488 -3.08 -11.96 14.80
CA SER A 488 -2.72 -10.81 13.98
C SER A 488 -2.47 -9.55 14.82
N SER A 489 -1.52 -8.75 14.37
CA SER A 489 -1.23 -7.43 14.93
C SER A 489 -1.88 -6.28 14.16
N THR A 490 -2.68 -6.62 13.15
CA THR A 490 -3.49 -5.74 12.32
C THR A 490 -4.86 -6.39 12.07
N PRO A 491 -5.95 -5.62 11.93
CA PRO A 491 -7.23 -6.20 11.50
C PRO A 491 -7.12 -6.75 10.06
N PRO A 492 -8.07 -7.62 9.62
CA PRO A 492 -8.23 -7.96 8.21
C PRO A 492 -8.49 -6.71 7.39
N SER A 493 -7.92 -6.64 6.18
CA SER A 493 -8.24 -5.56 5.23
C SER A 493 -9.63 -5.75 4.61
N ASP A 494 -10.18 -4.69 4.01
CA ASP A 494 -11.48 -4.77 3.32
C ASP A 494 -11.46 -5.80 2.18
N LEU A 495 -10.33 -5.94 1.47
CA LEU A 495 -10.16 -6.99 0.46
C LEU A 495 -10.22 -8.40 1.06
N GLN A 496 -9.60 -8.61 2.23
CA GLN A 496 -9.63 -9.89 2.93
C GLN A 496 -11.04 -10.21 3.46
N LEU A 497 -11.77 -9.20 3.93
CA LEU A 497 -13.18 -9.32 4.33
C LEU A 497 -14.05 -9.69 3.13
N GLN A 498 -13.87 -9.05 1.97
CA GLN A 498 -14.60 -9.37 0.75
C GLN A 498 -14.28 -10.77 0.23
N LYS A 499 -13.00 -11.19 0.24
CA LYS A 499 -12.58 -12.55 -0.13
C LYS A 499 -13.27 -13.60 0.75
N ALA A 500 -13.35 -13.37 2.06
CA ALA A 500 -14.07 -14.26 2.97
C ALA A 500 -15.55 -14.35 2.59
N GLN A 501 -16.20 -13.20 2.38
CA GLN A 501 -17.62 -13.14 2.01
C GLN A 501 -17.91 -13.91 0.72
N GLN A 502 -17.04 -13.82 -0.27
CA GLN A 502 -17.13 -14.60 -1.51
C GLN A 502 -17.00 -16.12 -1.29
N GLN A 503 -16.32 -16.53 -0.21
CA GLN A 503 -16.19 -17.93 0.19
C GLN A 503 -17.30 -18.40 1.15
N GLY A 504 -18.31 -17.56 1.42
CA GLY A 504 -19.49 -17.91 2.21
C GLY A 504 -19.34 -17.74 3.73
N TYR A 505 -18.34 -16.99 4.19
CA TYR A 505 -18.16 -16.67 5.61
C TYR A 505 -17.61 -15.25 5.78
N THR A 506 -17.54 -14.73 7.00
CA THR A 506 -16.83 -13.45 7.27
C THR A 506 -15.57 -13.70 8.09
N LEU A 507 -14.64 -12.74 8.12
CA LEU A 507 -13.54 -12.77 9.10
C LEU A 507 -13.91 -11.88 10.27
N SER A 508 -14.14 -12.48 11.43
CA SER A 508 -14.29 -11.77 12.69
C SER A 508 -12.92 -11.57 13.35
N LYS A 509 -12.82 -10.54 14.21
CA LYS A 509 -11.60 -10.22 14.96
C LYS A 509 -11.93 -10.10 16.45
N GLN A 510 -11.28 -10.90 17.27
CA GLN A 510 -11.39 -10.84 18.73
C GLN A 510 -10.12 -10.24 19.31
N SER A 511 -10.21 -9.07 19.96
CA SER A 511 -9.05 -8.49 20.66
C SER A 511 -8.73 -9.32 21.91
N VAL A 512 -7.45 -9.65 22.09
CA VAL A 512 -6.98 -10.54 23.18
C VAL A 512 -5.82 -9.96 23.98
N ALA A 513 -5.16 -8.92 23.48
CA ALA A 513 -4.07 -8.22 24.14
C ALA A 513 -3.86 -6.84 23.50
N ILE A 514 -3.23 -5.92 24.22
CA ILE A 514 -2.68 -4.68 23.64
C ILE A 514 -1.15 -4.75 23.69
N ASP A 515 -0.52 -4.48 22.56
CA ASP A 515 0.92 -4.38 22.35
C ASP A 515 1.34 -2.90 22.26
N ALA A 516 2.62 -2.61 22.46
CA ALA A 516 3.20 -1.31 22.18
C ALA A 516 4.41 -1.46 21.26
N ILE A 517 4.60 -0.49 20.37
CA ILE A 517 5.79 -0.45 19.51
C ILE A 517 6.84 0.45 20.15
N ALA A 518 7.89 -0.16 20.67
CA ALA A 518 9.02 0.54 21.23
C ALA A 518 10.04 0.88 20.13
N VAL A 519 10.78 1.96 20.34
CA VAL A 519 11.92 2.37 19.52
C VAL A 519 13.19 2.16 20.32
N GLY A 520 14.20 1.56 19.70
CA GLY A 520 15.49 1.26 20.32
C GLY A 520 16.63 1.87 19.54
N VAL A 521 17.63 2.35 20.27
CA VAL A 521 18.90 2.87 19.74
C VAL A 521 20.07 2.20 20.43
N ASN A 522 21.28 2.46 19.93
CA ASN A 522 22.49 2.03 20.60
C ASN A 522 22.60 2.61 22.04
N PRO A 523 22.97 1.83 23.06
CA PRO A 523 23.10 2.31 24.44
C PRO A 523 24.04 3.50 24.64
N GLN A 524 25.06 3.61 23.80
CA GLN A 524 26.02 4.71 23.86
C GLN A 524 25.46 6.04 23.30
N LEU A 525 24.28 6.00 22.64
CA LEU A 525 23.64 7.20 22.12
C LEU A 525 22.94 7.97 23.25
N ASN A 526 23.37 9.21 23.45
CA ASN A 526 22.84 10.08 24.49
C ASN A 526 21.80 11.07 23.96
N ILE A 527 20.57 10.59 23.77
CA ILE A 527 19.39 11.43 23.52
C ILE A 527 18.28 11.14 24.54
N ARG A 528 17.43 12.14 24.80
CA ARG A 528 16.35 12.08 25.80
C ARG A 528 15.15 11.22 25.35
N GLY A 529 14.88 11.19 24.06
CA GLY A 529 13.71 10.54 23.47
C GLY A 529 13.39 11.13 22.10
N LEU A 530 12.32 10.67 21.47
CA LEU A 530 11.86 11.17 20.16
C LEU A 530 10.38 11.53 20.19
N THR A 531 10.03 12.62 19.51
CA THR A 531 8.62 12.87 19.14
C THR A 531 8.24 11.99 17.96
N LEU A 532 6.94 11.72 17.77
CA LEU A 532 6.46 10.99 16.58
C LEU A 532 6.88 11.68 15.27
N THR A 533 6.85 13.02 15.23
CA THR A 533 7.30 13.80 14.06
C THR A 533 8.79 13.60 13.77
N GLN A 534 9.64 13.56 14.80
CA GLN A 534 11.07 13.28 14.62
C GLN A 534 11.31 11.85 14.17
N LEU A 535 10.61 10.88 14.77
CA LEU A 535 10.68 9.48 14.38
C LEU A 535 10.29 9.29 12.91
N LYS A 536 9.21 9.94 12.48
CA LYS A 536 8.81 10.03 11.07
C LYS A 536 9.88 10.69 10.20
N GLY A 537 10.46 11.80 10.65
CA GLY A 537 11.54 12.50 9.95
C GLY A 537 12.77 11.62 9.72
N ILE A 538 13.13 10.78 10.68
CA ILE A 538 14.23 9.80 10.56
C ILE A 538 13.94 8.79 9.46
N TYR A 539 12.79 8.11 9.54
CA TYR A 539 12.45 7.00 8.63
C TYR A 539 12.09 7.46 7.20
N THR A 540 11.71 8.72 7.02
CA THR A 540 11.51 9.38 5.71
C THR A 540 12.81 10.02 5.18
N GLY A 541 13.87 10.06 5.98
CA GLY A 541 15.17 10.62 5.61
C GLY A 541 15.24 12.14 5.60
N ARG A 542 14.25 12.83 6.21
CA ARG A 542 14.27 14.28 6.46
C ARG A 542 15.25 14.65 7.58
N ILE A 543 15.46 13.75 8.53
CA ILE A 543 16.44 13.89 9.62
C ILE A 543 17.48 12.77 9.43
N ARG A 544 18.76 13.13 9.33
CA ARG A 544 19.83 12.20 8.94
C ARG A 544 20.98 12.15 9.93
N ASN A 545 21.01 13.04 10.92
CA ASN A 545 22.07 13.10 11.90
C ASN A 545 21.50 13.30 13.32
N TRP A 546 22.04 12.57 14.29
CA TRP A 546 21.61 12.66 15.68
C TRP A 546 21.82 14.05 16.30
N GLN A 547 22.71 14.88 15.76
CA GLN A 547 22.90 16.26 16.20
C GLN A 547 21.63 17.12 16.00
N GLU A 548 20.82 16.81 14.98
CA GLU A 548 19.55 17.49 14.70
C GLU A 548 18.51 17.22 15.80
N LEU A 549 18.76 16.19 16.61
CA LEU A 549 17.90 15.70 17.68
C LEU A 549 18.51 15.93 19.07
N GLY A 550 19.56 16.75 19.16
CA GLY A 550 20.27 17.05 20.40
C GLY A 550 21.27 15.97 20.85
N GLY A 551 21.62 15.03 19.97
CA GLY A 551 22.67 14.04 20.18
C GLY A 551 24.04 14.49 19.63
N SER A 552 24.96 13.54 19.54
CA SER A 552 26.29 13.76 18.92
C SER A 552 26.19 13.92 17.40
N ASN A 553 27.20 14.55 16.78
CA ASN A 553 27.36 14.56 15.32
C ASN A 553 27.65 13.15 14.81
N LEU A 554 26.59 12.40 14.52
CA LEU A 554 26.63 10.99 14.19
C LEU A 554 25.50 10.70 13.19
N PRO A 555 25.79 10.12 12.01
CA PRO A 555 24.76 9.74 11.06
C PRO A 555 23.75 8.75 11.66
N ILE A 556 22.47 8.96 11.34
CA ILE A 556 21.40 8.05 11.74
C ILE A 556 21.34 6.89 10.74
N ILE A 557 21.28 5.67 11.26
CA ILE A 557 21.16 4.44 10.47
C ILE A 557 19.84 3.76 10.85
N PRO A 558 18.72 4.10 10.19
CA PRO A 558 17.44 3.46 10.47
C PRO A 558 17.37 2.07 9.84
N TYR A 559 17.02 1.08 10.66
CA TYR A 559 16.75 -0.27 10.22
C TYR A 559 15.24 -0.52 10.19
N SER A 560 14.78 -1.34 9.26
CA SER A 560 13.40 -1.86 9.23
C SER A 560 13.35 -3.23 8.54
N ARG A 561 12.30 -4.01 8.75
CA ARG A 561 12.00 -5.13 7.85
C ARG A 561 11.38 -4.59 6.56
N LYS A 562 11.38 -5.38 5.48
CA LYS A 562 10.76 -4.93 4.24
C LYS A 562 9.24 -4.71 4.45
N PRO A 563 8.62 -3.72 3.78
CA PRO A 563 7.19 -3.43 3.91
C PRO A 563 6.27 -4.63 3.66
N GLU A 564 6.70 -5.55 2.81
CA GLU A 564 5.88 -6.67 2.33
C GLU A 564 5.76 -7.84 3.34
N VAL A 565 6.54 -7.84 4.44
CA VAL A 565 6.75 -9.04 5.27
C VAL A 565 6.25 -8.95 6.72
N GLY A 566 5.67 -7.83 7.18
CA GLY A 566 5.35 -7.71 8.62
C GLY A 566 4.22 -6.76 9.01
N GLY A 567 3.26 -7.26 9.80
CA GLY A 567 2.17 -6.45 10.37
C GLY A 567 2.66 -5.27 11.23
N THR A 568 3.79 -5.42 11.94
CA THR A 568 4.45 -4.29 12.64
C THR A 568 5.00 -3.24 11.68
N VAL A 569 5.46 -3.64 10.50
CA VAL A 569 5.95 -2.70 9.48
C VAL A 569 4.79 -1.92 8.89
N GLN A 570 3.69 -2.60 8.55
CA GLN A 570 2.48 -1.97 8.05
C GLN A 570 1.88 -0.99 9.07
N TYR A 571 1.77 -1.42 10.34
CA TYR A 571 1.32 -0.55 11.43
C TYR A 571 2.22 0.68 11.59
N PHE A 572 3.54 0.51 11.54
CA PHE A 572 4.46 1.65 11.65
C PHE A 572 4.31 2.62 10.48
N ILE A 573 4.15 2.14 9.24
CA ILE A 573 3.90 2.99 8.08
C ILE A 573 2.58 3.76 8.24
N ASN A 574 1.49 3.06 8.57
CA ASN A 574 0.16 3.63 8.62
C ASN A 574 0.03 4.65 9.77
N ASP A 575 0.40 4.23 10.98
CA ASP A 575 0.06 4.94 12.21
C ASP A 575 1.20 5.82 12.75
N VAL A 576 2.46 5.56 12.38
CA VAL A 576 3.63 6.35 12.84
C VAL A 576 4.15 7.27 11.75
N LEU A 577 4.19 6.80 10.50
CA LEU A 577 4.60 7.62 9.36
C LEU A 577 3.43 8.38 8.71
N ASN A 578 2.19 8.15 9.17
CA ASN A 578 0.94 8.68 8.60
C ASN A 578 0.82 8.36 7.10
N ASN A 579 0.98 7.08 6.76
CA ASN A 579 0.97 6.55 5.39
C ASN A 579 2.12 7.02 4.47
N GLU A 580 3.12 7.74 5.00
CA GLU A 580 4.37 7.97 4.27
C GLU A 580 5.25 6.72 4.30
N PHE A 581 5.91 6.43 3.19
CA PHE A 581 6.78 5.26 3.09
C PHE A 581 8.19 5.53 3.63
N PHE A 582 8.90 4.45 3.98
CA PHE A 582 10.33 4.53 4.24
C PHE A 582 11.07 5.12 3.04
N ASN A 583 12.12 5.89 3.32
CA ASN A 583 13.08 6.26 2.29
C ASN A 583 14.06 5.10 2.05
N PRO A 584 14.00 4.38 0.91
CA PRO A 584 14.80 3.18 0.69
C PRO A 584 16.30 3.45 0.54
N LYS A 585 16.70 4.71 0.33
CA LYS A 585 18.11 5.13 0.31
C LYS A 585 18.67 5.38 1.71
N VAL A 586 17.81 5.47 2.73
CA VAL A 586 18.18 5.79 4.12
C VAL A 586 17.92 4.60 5.03
N VAL A 587 16.78 3.92 4.87
CA VAL A 587 16.39 2.75 5.68
C VAL A 587 17.10 1.50 5.18
N GLN A 588 17.84 0.85 6.07
CA GLN A 588 18.49 -0.43 5.81
C GLN A 588 17.54 -1.58 6.14
N PHE A 589 17.18 -2.36 5.10
CA PHE A 589 16.25 -3.46 5.27
C PHE A 589 16.91 -4.73 5.80
N VAL A 590 16.31 -5.32 6.84
CA VAL A 590 16.73 -6.58 7.47
C VAL A 590 15.64 -7.65 7.33
N ASP A 591 16.00 -8.92 7.50
CA ASP A 591 15.09 -10.05 7.35
C ASP A 591 14.28 -10.38 8.62
N SER A 592 14.72 -9.90 9.79
CA SER A 592 14.18 -10.30 11.09
C SER A 592 14.34 -9.21 12.15
N THR A 593 13.46 -9.22 13.16
CA THR A 593 13.58 -8.35 14.35
C THR A 593 14.93 -8.54 15.04
N THR A 594 15.37 -9.79 15.20
CA THR A 594 16.67 -10.14 15.79
C THR A 594 17.82 -9.48 15.05
N ARG A 595 17.85 -9.57 13.71
CA ARG A 595 18.91 -8.92 12.91
C ARG A 595 18.86 -7.40 13.03
N GLY A 596 17.65 -6.81 13.05
CA GLY A 596 17.48 -5.37 13.26
C GLY A 596 18.03 -4.90 14.60
N LEU A 597 17.71 -5.60 15.70
CA LEU A 597 18.22 -5.29 17.03
C LEU A 597 19.74 -5.48 17.12
N ASN A 598 20.28 -6.59 16.60
CA ASN A 598 21.73 -6.82 16.56
C ASN A 598 22.46 -5.70 15.80
N ASN A 599 21.91 -5.25 14.67
CA ASN A 599 22.48 -4.15 13.90
C ASN A 599 22.46 -2.83 14.67
N VAL A 600 21.42 -2.56 15.47
CA VAL A 600 21.38 -1.38 16.36
C VAL A 600 22.43 -1.47 17.46
N GLY A 601 22.57 -2.64 18.10
CA GLY A 601 23.60 -2.86 19.13
C GLY A 601 25.02 -2.69 18.58
N ALA A 602 25.26 -3.11 17.34
CA ALA A 602 26.56 -3.02 16.68
C ALA A 602 26.89 -1.61 16.13
N ASN A 603 25.90 -0.73 15.92
CA ASN A 603 26.10 0.57 15.27
C ASN A 603 25.64 1.72 16.15
N LEU A 604 26.57 2.63 16.52
CA LEU A 604 26.27 3.79 17.39
C LEU A 604 25.13 4.67 16.85
N GLY A 605 25.03 4.79 15.52
CA GLY A 605 24.00 5.57 14.85
C GLY A 605 22.67 4.85 14.64
N GLY A 606 22.58 3.58 15.04
CA GLY A 606 21.47 2.68 14.73
C GLY A 606 20.17 3.03 15.45
N ILE A 607 19.05 2.89 14.74
CA ILE A 607 17.69 2.94 15.29
C ILE A 607 16.81 1.84 14.69
N TYR A 608 15.99 1.19 15.50
CA TYR A 608 15.02 0.17 15.09
C TYR A 608 13.74 0.26 15.93
N TYR A 609 12.64 -0.31 15.44
CA TYR A 609 11.38 -0.41 16.17
C TYR A 609 10.85 -1.85 16.14
N ALA A 610 10.23 -2.28 17.24
CA ALA A 610 9.63 -3.61 17.36
C ALA A 610 8.56 -3.63 18.47
N SER A 611 7.92 -4.78 18.70
CA SER A 611 7.09 -4.93 19.92
C SER A 611 7.95 -4.64 21.16
N ALA A 612 7.36 -3.93 22.12
CA ALA A 612 8.02 -3.63 23.38
C ALA A 612 8.45 -4.90 24.13
N SER A 613 7.71 -6.00 23.98
CA SER A 613 8.06 -7.31 24.52
C SER A 613 9.39 -7.87 23.98
N GLU A 614 9.69 -7.60 22.71
CA GLU A 614 10.90 -8.05 22.04
C GLU A 614 12.08 -7.09 22.26
N LEU A 615 11.81 -5.79 22.41
CA LEU A 615 12.84 -4.74 22.41
C LEU A 615 13.26 -4.29 23.81
N VAL A 616 12.31 -4.02 24.71
CA VAL A 616 12.60 -3.39 26.01
C VAL A 616 13.54 -4.23 26.89
N PRO A 617 13.40 -5.56 26.99
CA PRO A 617 14.27 -6.38 27.85
C PRO A 617 15.69 -6.60 27.32
N GLN A 618 16.01 -6.11 26.12
CA GLN A 618 17.30 -6.34 25.47
C GLN A 618 18.42 -5.58 26.19
N CYS A 619 19.58 -6.24 26.34
CA CYS A 619 20.72 -5.67 27.05
C CYS A 619 21.55 -4.72 26.19
N GLU A 620 21.60 -4.99 24.88
CA GLU A 620 22.44 -4.25 23.92
C GLU A 620 21.66 -3.11 23.23
N ILE A 621 20.45 -2.81 23.71
CA ILE A 621 19.57 -1.82 23.13
C ILE A 621 19.11 -0.88 24.23
N LYS A 622 19.11 0.41 23.94
CA LYS A 622 18.48 1.44 24.78
C LYS A 622 17.11 1.76 24.20
N PRO A 623 16.01 1.36 24.87
CA PRO A 623 14.68 1.79 24.47
C PRO A 623 14.54 3.31 24.70
N LEU A 624 13.92 4.01 23.77
CA LEU A 624 13.73 5.45 23.86
C LEU A 624 12.33 5.83 24.36
N PRO A 625 12.24 6.80 25.29
CA PRO A 625 10.99 7.48 25.56
C PRO A 625 10.44 8.16 24.31
N LEU A 626 9.13 8.06 24.11
CA LEU A 626 8.44 8.72 23.00
C LEU A 626 7.49 9.79 23.52
N LYS A 627 7.34 10.85 22.74
CA LYS A 627 6.38 11.92 23.00
C LYS A 627 5.34 11.97 21.89
N GLY A 628 4.07 11.92 22.29
CA GLY A 628 2.91 12.12 21.41
C GLY A 628 2.72 13.60 21.02
N GLN A 629 1.54 13.94 20.51
CA GLN A 629 1.23 15.33 20.12
C GLN A 629 1.12 16.27 21.33
N GLN A 630 0.66 15.76 22.46
CA GLN A 630 0.54 16.47 23.74
C GLN A 630 1.23 15.67 24.85
N GLY A 631 1.68 16.34 25.91
CA GLY A 631 2.28 15.70 27.09
C GLY A 631 3.80 15.57 27.07
N ASP A 632 4.30 14.76 28.00
CA ASP A 632 5.73 14.53 28.25
C ASP A 632 6.27 13.30 27.49
N PHE A 633 7.59 13.12 27.54
CA PHE A 633 8.21 11.88 27.07
C PHE A 633 7.83 10.72 27.98
N ILE A 634 7.23 9.69 27.42
CA ILE A 634 6.81 8.48 28.14
C ILE A 634 7.76 7.34 27.77
N SER A 635 8.39 6.75 28.79
CA SER A 635 9.29 5.61 28.62
C SER A 635 8.51 4.32 28.35
N PRO A 636 8.97 3.46 27.41
CA PRO A 636 8.40 2.12 27.24
C PRO A 636 8.81 1.15 28.35
N TYR A 637 9.64 1.59 29.30
CA TYR A 637 10.10 0.84 30.48
C TYR A 637 9.71 1.52 31.79
N GLN A 638 9.65 0.74 32.86
CA GLN A 638 9.29 1.17 34.21
C GLN A 638 10.48 1.83 34.91
N GLY A 639 10.20 2.93 35.62
CA GLY A 639 11.20 3.62 36.43
C GLY A 639 12.34 4.21 35.59
N ASN A 640 13.55 4.12 36.14
CA ASN A 640 14.75 4.62 35.47
C ASN A 640 15.28 3.60 34.47
N TYR A 641 15.92 4.09 33.40
CA TYR A 641 16.61 3.23 32.44
C TYR A 641 17.67 2.40 33.15
N VAL A 642 17.66 1.09 32.91
CA VAL A 642 18.67 0.14 33.37
C VAL A 642 19.77 0.06 32.30
N PRO A 643 21.01 0.48 32.61
CA PRO A 643 22.12 0.44 31.66
C PRO A 643 22.59 -0.98 31.34
N SER A 644 23.24 -1.13 30.18
CA SER A 644 23.76 -2.42 29.68
C SER A 644 24.73 -3.11 30.64
N GLU A 645 25.44 -2.37 31.49
CA GLU A 645 26.40 -2.90 32.48
C GLU A 645 25.69 -3.65 33.63
N SER A 646 24.41 -3.36 33.85
CA SER A 646 23.59 -4.05 34.87
C SER A 646 23.02 -5.38 34.35
N CYS A 647 23.15 -5.64 33.06
CA CYS A 647 22.64 -6.83 32.40
C CYS A 647 23.62 -8.03 32.54
N PRO A 648 23.13 -9.29 32.56
CA PRO A 648 21.73 -9.69 32.54
C PRO A 648 21.07 -9.68 33.94
N LYS A 649 21.79 -9.28 35.00
CA LYS A 649 21.33 -9.33 36.40
C LYS A 649 20.07 -8.49 36.62
N GLN A 650 19.99 -7.33 35.98
CA GLN A 650 18.82 -6.46 35.95
C GLN A 650 18.56 -6.03 34.51
N ARG A 651 17.31 -6.14 34.06
CA ARG A 651 16.85 -5.73 32.73
C ARG A 651 15.79 -4.63 32.84
N ASN A 652 15.66 -3.82 31.81
CA ASN A 652 14.53 -2.90 31.68
C ASN A 652 13.21 -3.70 31.68
N GLN A 653 12.27 -3.28 32.52
CA GLN A 653 10.94 -3.89 32.61
C GLN A 653 9.93 -3.06 31.85
N ILE A 654 9.01 -3.69 31.13
CA ILE A 654 8.04 -3.03 30.25
C ILE A 654 7.04 -2.17 31.04
N ASN A 655 6.77 -0.96 30.55
CA ASN A 655 5.83 -0.02 31.16
C ASN A 655 4.37 -0.31 30.80
N LEU A 656 3.86 -1.46 31.27
CA LEU A 656 2.49 -1.88 31.01
C LEU A 656 1.43 -0.84 31.43
N LYS A 657 1.70 -0.06 32.49
CA LYS A 657 0.77 0.98 32.96
C LYS A 657 0.59 2.08 31.92
N ALA A 658 1.68 2.57 31.32
CA ALA A 658 1.62 3.58 30.28
C ALA A 658 0.99 3.07 28.97
N PHE A 659 1.11 1.77 28.72
CA PHE A 659 0.47 1.14 27.57
C PHE A 659 -1.04 0.96 27.80
N GLU A 660 -1.45 0.60 29.02
CA GLU A 660 -2.86 0.43 29.42
C GLU A 660 -3.61 1.76 29.45
N SER A 661 -2.98 2.83 29.94
CA SER A 661 -3.59 4.17 29.97
C SER A 661 -3.67 4.85 28.61
N GLY A 662 -2.88 4.39 27.63
CA GLY A 662 -2.71 5.06 26.35
C GLY A 662 -1.77 6.27 26.39
N ASP A 663 -1.07 6.50 27.51
CA ASP A 663 -0.09 7.60 27.62
C ASP A 663 1.11 7.37 26.69
N TYR A 664 1.51 6.11 26.49
CA TYR A 664 2.54 5.79 25.50
C TYR A 664 1.96 5.89 24.07
N PRO A 665 2.60 6.64 23.17
CA PRO A 665 1.93 7.12 21.95
C PRO A 665 1.76 6.07 20.83
N ILE A 666 2.37 4.88 20.96
CA ILE A 666 2.30 3.85 19.90
C ILE A 666 1.87 2.51 20.51
N THR A 667 0.55 2.30 20.60
CA THR A 667 -0.07 1.04 21.07
C THR A 667 -1.01 0.47 20.02
N ARG A 668 -1.18 -0.85 20.00
CA ARG A 668 -2.05 -1.54 19.03
C ARG A 668 -2.71 -2.76 19.64
N ASN A 669 -3.88 -3.11 19.13
CA ASN A 669 -4.56 -4.35 19.51
C ASN A 669 -3.93 -5.57 18.83
N ILE A 670 -3.92 -6.69 19.54
CA ILE A 670 -3.61 -8.02 19.01
C ILE A 670 -4.92 -8.80 18.92
N PHE A 671 -5.15 -9.41 17.78
CA PHE A 671 -6.40 -10.08 17.43
C PHE A 671 -6.21 -11.57 17.22
N VAL A 672 -7.23 -12.35 17.58
CA VAL A 672 -7.50 -13.66 16.96
C VAL A 672 -8.44 -13.41 15.80
N ILE A 673 -8.04 -13.82 14.59
CA ILE A 673 -8.81 -13.73 13.35
C ILE A 673 -9.48 -15.07 13.11
N ILE A 674 -10.81 -15.05 13.01
CA ILE A 674 -11.65 -16.24 13.05
C ILE A 674 -12.60 -16.21 11.84
N LYS A 675 -12.77 -17.33 11.15
CA LYS A 675 -13.83 -17.50 10.15
C LYS A 675 -15.18 -17.57 10.87
N ASP A 676 -16.15 -16.76 10.48
CA ASP A 676 -17.48 -16.68 11.12
C ASP A 676 -18.55 -17.02 10.08
N PHE A 677 -19.22 -18.15 10.26
CA PHE A 677 -20.22 -18.70 9.35
C PHE A 677 -21.63 -18.37 9.87
N GLU A 678 -22.54 -17.96 8.98
CA GLU A 678 -23.94 -17.75 9.37
C GLU A 678 -24.66 -19.10 9.54
N GLY A 679 -25.09 -19.43 10.75
CA GLY A 679 -26.04 -20.51 11.04
C GLY A 679 -25.50 -21.95 11.06
N GLU A 680 -24.27 -22.20 10.60
CA GLU A 680 -23.64 -23.53 10.60
C GLU A 680 -22.55 -23.67 11.68
N LYS A 681 -22.50 -24.84 12.36
CA LYS A 681 -21.42 -25.16 13.31
C LYS A 681 -20.16 -25.57 12.55
N ASN A 682 -19.29 -24.62 12.23
CA ASN A 682 -18.00 -24.89 11.59
C ASN A 682 -16.90 -25.23 12.63
N PRO A 683 -16.14 -26.33 12.47
CA PRO A 683 -15.04 -26.67 13.38
C PRO A 683 -13.94 -25.60 13.48
N ASP A 684 -13.58 -24.93 12.37
CA ASP A 684 -12.51 -23.91 12.31
C ASP A 684 -12.91 -22.67 13.11
N GLU A 685 -14.16 -22.22 12.93
CA GLU A 685 -14.77 -21.13 13.68
C GLU A 685 -14.74 -21.46 15.18
N LYS A 686 -15.18 -22.67 15.54
CA LYS A 686 -15.19 -23.13 16.93
C LYS A 686 -13.78 -23.13 17.52
N ALA A 687 -12.77 -23.60 16.80
CA ALA A 687 -11.38 -23.58 17.26
C ALA A 687 -10.86 -22.16 17.48
N GLY A 688 -11.10 -21.24 16.55
CA GLY A 688 -10.72 -19.83 16.71
C GLY A 688 -11.39 -19.17 17.92
N LYS A 689 -12.71 -19.37 18.08
CA LYS A 689 -13.48 -18.86 19.23
C LYS A 689 -12.99 -19.46 20.55
N THR A 690 -12.82 -20.77 20.63
CA THR A 690 -12.28 -21.46 21.82
C THR A 690 -10.87 -20.96 22.18
N TYR A 691 -9.98 -20.79 21.20
CA TYR A 691 -8.64 -20.25 21.46
C TYR A 691 -8.70 -18.84 22.05
N ALA A 692 -9.52 -17.96 21.47
CA ALA A 692 -9.69 -16.59 21.94
C ALA A 692 -10.29 -16.55 23.35
N GLU A 693 -11.34 -17.34 23.62
CA GLU A 693 -11.97 -17.46 24.94
C GLU A 693 -10.99 -17.95 26.01
N LEU A 694 -10.20 -18.99 25.70
CA LEU A 694 -9.17 -19.50 26.61
C LEU A 694 -8.10 -18.44 26.90
N LEU A 695 -7.73 -17.64 25.90
CA LEU A 695 -6.75 -16.57 26.05
C LEU A 695 -7.30 -15.40 26.88
N LEU A 696 -8.61 -15.16 26.83
CA LEU A 696 -9.32 -14.16 27.62
C LEU A 696 -9.58 -14.60 29.08
N THR A 697 -9.33 -15.86 29.44
CA THR A 697 -9.40 -16.32 30.84
C THR A 697 -8.35 -15.64 31.72
N GLY A 698 -8.56 -15.67 33.05
CA GLY A 698 -7.60 -15.11 34.01
C GLY A 698 -6.17 -15.67 33.86
N LYS A 699 -6.02 -16.95 33.50
CA LYS A 699 -4.68 -17.51 33.21
C LYS A 699 -4.15 -17.13 31.84
N GLY A 700 -4.98 -17.12 30.80
CA GLY A 700 -4.57 -16.63 29.47
C GLY A 700 -4.06 -15.20 29.55
N GLN A 701 -4.82 -14.33 30.22
CA GLN A 701 -4.46 -12.94 30.46
C GLN A 701 -3.25 -12.78 31.40
N ALA A 702 -3.02 -13.71 32.34
CA ALA A 702 -1.78 -13.74 33.12
C ALA A 702 -0.56 -14.06 32.24
N ILE A 703 -0.69 -14.98 31.28
CA ILE A 703 0.38 -15.28 30.31
C ILE A 703 0.66 -14.05 29.42
N VAL A 704 -0.39 -13.42 28.88
CA VAL A 704 -0.30 -12.16 28.12
C VAL A 704 0.45 -11.09 28.93
N LYS A 705 0.06 -10.88 30.20
CA LYS A 705 0.71 -9.93 31.09
C LYS A 705 2.19 -10.24 31.33
N ASN A 706 2.51 -11.50 31.62
CA ASN A 706 3.87 -11.94 31.89
C ASN A 706 4.79 -11.82 30.66
N ALA A 707 4.21 -11.94 29.46
CA ALA A 707 4.91 -11.72 28.20
C ALA A 707 5.13 -10.24 27.85
N GLY A 708 4.65 -9.30 28.67
CA GLY A 708 4.84 -7.86 28.44
C GLY A 708 3.78 -7.20 27.57
N PHE A 709 2.60 -7.81 27.44
CA PHE A 709 1.43 -7.22 26.79
C PHE A 709 0.42 -6.78 27.83
N VAL A 710 -0.41 -5.79 27.49
CA VAL A 710 -1.49 -5.34 28.38
C VAL A 710 -2.68 -6.29 28.26
N PRO A 711 -3.18 -6.83 29.38
CA PRO A 711 -4.40 -7.62 29.39
C PRO A 711 -5.62 -6.81 28.97
N VAL A 712 -6.52 -7.41 28.19
CA VAL A 712 -7.80 -6.79 27.86
C VAL A 712 -8.81 -7.07 28.99
N ARG A 713 -9.54 -6.04 29.43
CA ARG A 713 -10.57 -6.19 30.46
C ARG A 713 -11.86 -6.70 29.84
N TYR A 714 -12.26 -7.93 30.16
CA TYR A 714 -13.65 -8.36 29.98
C TYR A 714 -14.42 -8.14 31.28
N ALA A 715 -15.55 -7.45 31.20
CA ALA A 715 -16.57 -7.55 32.24
C ALA A 715 -17.08 -8.99 32.24
N CYS A 716 -17.10 -9.65 33.40
CA CYS A 716 -17.89 -10.87 33.52
C CYS A 716 -19.32 -10.54 33.04
N PRO A 717 -19.94 -11.35 32.16
CA PRO A 717 -21.37 -11.27 31.98
C PRO A 717 -22.01 -11.32 33.37
N SER A 718 -22.88 -10.35 33.67
CA SER A 718 -23.71 -10.41 34.88
C SER A 718 -24.47 -11.75 34.87
N PRO A 719 -24.64 -12.40 36.04
CA PRO A 719 -25.22 -13.74 36.15
C PRO A 719 -26.60 -13.89 35.50
#